data_AF-A0A9N9JIV9-F1
#
_entry.id   AF-A0A9N9JIV9-F1
#
_cell.length_a   1.000
_cell.length_b   1.000
_cell.length_c   1.000
_cell.angle_alpha   90.00
_cell.angle_beta   90.00
_cell.angle_gamma   90.00
#
_symmetry.space_group_name_H-M   'P 1'
#
loop_
_entity.id
_entity.type
_entity.pdbx_description
1 polymer ?
#
loop_
_entity_poly.entity_id
_entity_poly.type
_entity_poly.pdbx_seq_one_letter_code
_entity_poly.pdbx_strand_id
1 'polypeptide(L)'
;PKRKVIQDYGKLKREILNKLRVAKTVEEQLIQFSDVTRKFDEYPDPNLICNTLSFLAECFRTCDKNEIRYCLLKVFKETEKYIKQTDSAALDHTVKNIFYPLENRSNDTVARAIALRILGYLSILLTDRIDIQHGILQRLDSTFPIEANAAIFAADKLCAKTEKFAVILCDQLETKLQSNDLPMAFRIKLIRILRNMHWEISLAHKSRNLCLQMLEQTSDGIMQSAILRTLTLLSCRALVDRSDQVELLMEYALNGSNEYVRSNALVDLLNLAKKDSVFSVSHALRLLNLVVNAPEQVIKVKALRILTVLIKRGRLLADLLSQGSDQDLCIEALHSIQNCEDMIHHITGEVSIIAAQFCTELIIETRRIVSRTDILIWKEWNTYIGELSSKIQSSFLSIIVGLMQVADINVLDRDTHGKIIKKYLKFLFSMCLSDDTMALDVSRSIIKVMQEYITTNNDDILAEVSKFILMVGKLRKSIIQTLMQDLMAVLKSSELLQMPRSFTLLAKTALKVPPENNTEAESFQQMIIAIIKNFGQFDGSTVCNNQWNIYLIGVDSGKSGCFFVMANIMQFFVTVVDVDASRYWLRALINIATAEKGMVMKVGIDQMFDLRPGQADILDTFEDSIRRYAQGDEELNGFMALMDISSQRLFAKWFYLLRVEFFKTMKSFLEKLNQYMNPRIRRKKKDMVDIQEMLLRTAHMHDFVAHSFFDVDKKSLEILESYRICCLILVYAIKSLLTGVEPSQEHIDPSLIPLIPMIRYVNADMNGFTNSWKAGEIDQQERLALYTQSIQILREIEQHKLQSAPSNPVLVVRDFVRAMLKIPMKIPPYFFDRQQRTRIHWLDVPYFKGNNKPILVQEKLVLKLEGIVRSGYEAVSKKLKSIEMIIFGSNIDFFEKSNPENSLLNNLKFSDVALNYREFATKNADSLQTSSAVVCSVEINNNFFTASVIFPFPLGKDGFRFINVHTRVVDDQSVMWTIGPDLRITAPLVNNIQQYD
;
A
#
# COMPACT_ATOMS: atom_id res chain seq x y z
N PRO A 1 -27.57 12.07 13.39
CA PRO A 1 -26.86 10.78 13.15
C PRO A 1 -25.72 10.48 14.14
N LYS A 2 -24.73 11.38 14.33
CA LYS A 2 -23.54 11.14 15.17
C LYS A 2 -23.82 10.96 16.68
N ARG A 3 -24.91 11.53 17.22
CA ARG A 3 -25.29 11.42 18.65
C ARG A 3 -25.82 10.04 19.08
N LYS A 4 -26.41 9.24 18.17
CA LYS A 4 -26.94 7.90 18.51
C LYS A 4 -25.82 6.87 18.72
N VAL A 5 -24.74 6.96 17.94
CA VAL A 5 -23.65 5.96 17.93
C VAL A 5 -22.78 5.98 19.20
N ILE A 6 -22.67 7.13 19.88
CA ILE A 6 -21.76 7.31 21.03
C ILE A 6 -22.38 6.80 22.35
N GLN A 7 -23.70 6.95 22.55
CA GLN A 7 -24.41 6.37 23.70
C GLN A 7 -24.40 4.82 23.69
N ASP A 8 -24.21 4.21 22.52
CA ASP A 8 -24.21 2.76 22.36
C ASP A 8 -22.91 2.10 22.85
N TYR A 9 -21.76 2.78 22.88
CA TYR A 9 -20.46 2.14 23.18
C TYR A 9 -20.27 1.78 24.66
N GLY A 10 -20.53 2.71 25.59
CA GLY A 10 -20.46 2.41 27.02
C GLY A 10 -21.49 1.36 27.47
N LYS A 11 -22.64 1.31 26.78
CA LYS A 11 -23.65 0.26 26.94
C LYS A 11 -23.15 -1.08 26.39
N LEU A 12 -22.55 -1.08 25.21
CA LEU A 12 -21.97 -2.26 24.56
C LEU A 12 -20.84 -2.87 25.41
N LYS A 13 -19.94 -2.06 25.97
CA LYS A 13 -18.88 -2.51 26.89
C LYS A 13 -19.45 -3.28 28.09
N ARG A 14 -20.51 -2.75 28.71
CA ARG A 14 -21.21 -3.43 29.81
C ARG A 14 -21.95 -4.67 29.33
N GLU A 15 -22.55 -4.62 28.14
CA GLU A 15 -23.29 -5.73 27.56
C GLU A 15 -22.39 -6.93 27.26
N ILE A 16 -21.18 -6.71 26.74
CA ILE A 16 -20.19 -7.78 26.50
C ILE A 16 -19.86 -8.50 27.81
N LEU A 17 -19.48 -7.74 28.86
CA LEU A 17 -19.11 -8.33 30.15
C LEU A 17 -20.31 -8.99 30.85
N ASN A 18 -21.50 -8.39 30.76
CA ASN A 18 -22.72 -8.94 31.33
C ASN A 18 -23.13 -10.25 30.64
N LYS A 19 -23.02 -10.34 29.30
CA LYS A 19 -23.29 -11.58 28.56
C LYS A 19 -22.38 -12.72 29.01
N LEU A 20 -21.10 -12.43 29.26
CA LEU A 20 -20.15 -13.40 29.79
C LEU A 20 -20.51 -13.85 31.21
N ARG A 21 -20.95 -12.93 32.08
CA ARG A 21 -21.35 -13.22 33.47
C ARG A 21 -22.67 -13.99 33.59
N VAL A 22 -23.57 -13.84 32.63
CA VAL A 22 -24.88 -14.50 32.63
C VAL A 22 -24.80 -15.95 32.14
N ALA A 23 -23.78 -16.30 31.35
CA ALA A 23 -23.57 -17.66 30.87
C ALA A 23 -23.28 -18.62 32.04
N LYS A 24 -24.24 -19.50 32.34
CA LYS A 24 -24.17 -20.45 33.47
C LYS A 24 -24.00 -21.89 33.02
N THR A 25 -24.56 -22.26 31.88
CA THR A 25 -24.40 -23.62 31.35
C THR A 25 -23.08 -23.76 30.61
N VAL A 26 -22.57 -24.99 30.49
CA VAL A 26 -21.31 -25.26 29.77
C VAL A 26 -21.42 -24.83 28.32
N GLU A 27 -22.55 -25.12 27.66
CA GLU A 27 -22.79 -24.77 26.25
C GLU A 27 -22.80 -23.25 26.05
N GLU A 28 -23.51 -22.51 26.91
CA GLU A 28 -23.51 -21.04 26.88
C GLU A 28 -22.11 -20.47 27.06
N GLN A 29 -21.35 -21.00 28.02
CA GLN A 29 -19.99 -20.53 28.30
C GLN A 29 -19.05 -20.79 27.12
N LEU A 30 -19.11 -21.98 26.51
CA LEU A 30 -18.30 -22.30 25.33
C LEU A 30 -18.59 -21.34 24.17
N ILE A 31 -19.87 -21.06 23.90
CA ILE A 31 -20.28 -20.13 22.84
C ILE A 31 -19.80 -18.71 23.16
N GLN A 32 -20.12 -18.19 24.35
CA GLN A 32 -19.83 -16.80 24.70
C GLN A 32 -18.33 -16.53 24.83
N PHE A 33 -17.55 -17.46 25.37
CA PHE A 33 -16.10 -17.30 25.54
C PHE A 33 -15.38 -17.37 24.20
N SER A 34 -15.80 -18.25 23.28
CA SER A 34 -15.21 -18.33 21.94
C SER A 34 -15.40 -17.06 21.10
N ASP A 35 -16.41 -16.24 21.42
CA ASP A 35 -16.72 -15.00 20.71
C ASP A 35 -15.93 -13.77 21.22
N VAL A 36 -15.15 -13.92 22.30
CA VAL A 36 -14.42 -12.81 22.93
C VAL A 36 -13.38 -12.20 21.99
N THR A 37 -12.66 -13.02 21.23
CA THR A 37 -11.57 -12.56 20.36
C THR A 37 -12.09 -11.74 19.19
N ARG A 38 -13.19 -12.18 18.57
CA ARG A 38 -13.91 -11.39 17.56
C ARG A 38 -14.32 -10.02 18.12
N LYS A 39 -14.85 -9.98 19.35
CA LYS A 39 -15.24 -8.71 20.00
C LYS A 39 -14.06 -7.79 20.27
N PHE A 40 -12.89 -8.31 20.63
CA PHE A 40 -11.68 -7.49 20.79
C PHE A 40 -11.14 -6.95 19.46
N ASP A 41 -11.25 -7.72 18.38
CA ASP A 41 -10.89 -7.24 17.04
C ASP A 41 -11.84 -6.12 16.55
N GLU A 42 -13.12 -6.20 16.91
CA GLU A 42 -14.10 -5.14 16.63
C GLU A 42 -13.92 -3.91 17.53
N TYR A 43 -13.48 -4.14 18.79
CA TYR A 43 -13.41 -3.15 19.87
C TYR A 43 -12.17 -3.33 20.78
N PRO A 44 -10.98 -2.92 20.32
CA PRO A 44 -9.72 -3.12 21.05
C PRO A 44 -9.51 -2.09 22.19
N ASP A 45 -10.50 -1.92 23.09
CA ASP A 45 -10.36 -1.08 24.29
C ASP A 45 -9.51 -1.79 25.35
N PRO A 46 -8.34 -1.24 25.76
CA PRO A 46 -7.46 -1.86 26.76
C PRO A 46 -8.17 -2.18 28.08
N ASN A 47 -9.09 -1.32 28.52
CA ASN A 47 -9.82 -1.53 29.77
C ASN A 47 -10.82 -2.68 29.66
N LEU A 48 -11.53 -2.81 28.54
CA LEU A 48 -12.41 -3.93 28.29
C LEU A 48 -11.61 -5.24 28.23
N ILE A 49 -10.46 -5.24 27.56
CA ILE A 49 -9.57 -6.40 27.44
C ILE A 49 -9.11 -6.84 28.83
N CYS A 50 -8.52 -5.95 29.64
CA CYS A 50 -8.01 -6.30 30.97
C CYS A 50 -9.10 -6.85 31.91
N ASN A 51 -10.27 -6.20 31.93
CA ASN A 51 -11.39 -6.64 32.77
C ASN A 51 -11.95 -8.00 32.33
N THR A 52 -12.04 -8.23 31.01
CA THR A 52 -12.54 -9.50 30.47
C THR A 52 -11.54 -10.63 30.73
N LEU A 53 -10.25 -10.42 30.50
CA LEU A 53 -9.22 -11.43 30.78
C LEU A 53 -9.16 -11.79 32.28
N SER A 54 -9.30 -10.80 33.16
CA SER A 54 -9.37 -11.03 34.61
C SER A 54 -10.57 -11.88 35.00
N PHE A 55 -11.74 -11.60 34.46
CA PHE A 55 -12.94 -12.41 34.66
C PHE A 55 -12.76 -13.85 34.13
N LEU A 56 -12.22 -14.01 32.92
CA LEU A 56 -11.97 -15.34 32.35
C LEU A 56 -10.97 -16.17 33.17
N ALA A 57 -9.97 -15.53 33.78
CA ALA A 57 -9.05 -16.20 34.68
C ALA A 57 -9.70 -16.60 36.01
N GLU A 58 -10.61 -15.79 36.56
CA GLU A 58 -11.42 -16.16 37.72
C GLU A 58 -12.31 -17.37 37.42
N CYS A 59 -12.94 -17.41 36.24
CA CYS A 59 -13.66 -18.60 35.76
C CYS A 59 -12.73 -19.82 35.63
N PHE A 60 -11.52 -19.65 35.08
CA PHE A 60 -10.54 -20.73 34.96
C PHE A 60 -10.22 -21.36 36.32
N ARG A 61 -10.04 -20.52 37.36
CA ARG A 61 -9.73 -20.94 38.73
C ARG A 61 -10.86 -21.73 39.39
N THR A 62 -12.10 -21.29 39.21
CA THR A 62 -13.28 -21.85 39.89
C THR A 62 -13.95 -23.00 39.13
N CYS A 63 -13.66 -23.14 37.83
CA CYS A 63 -14.23 -24.17 36.98
C CYS A 63 -13.72 -25.57 37.33
N ASP A 64 -14.62 -26.54 37.33
CA ASP A 64 -14.38 -27.98 37.53
C ASP A 64 -14.24 -28.76 36.22
N LYS A 65 -14.75 -28.21 35.10
CA LYS A 65 -14.78 -28.86 33.77
C LYS A 65 -13.60 -28.49 32.88
N ASN A 66 -12.93 -29.49 32.29
CA ASN A 66 -11.76 -29.28 31.45
C ASN A 66 -12.09 -28.78 30.04
N GLU A 67 -13.32 -28.99 29.56
CA GLU A 67 -13.81 -28.47 28.27
C GLU A 67 -13.80 -26.94 28.25
N ILE A 68 -14.25 -26.31 29.34
CA ILE A 68 -14.24 -24.85 29.50
C ILE A 68 -12.81 -24.35 29.62
N ARG A 69 -11.96 -25.00 30.43
CA ARG A 69 -10.53 -24.64 30.53
C ARG A 69 -9.83 -24.69 29.17
N TYR A 70 -10.15 -25.67 28.33
CA TYR A 70 -9.63 -25.77 26.98
C TYR A 70 -10.15 -24.66 26.04
N CYS A 71 -11.43 -24.27 26.18
CA CYS A 71 -11.95 -23.08 25.49
C CYS A 71 -11.19 -21.81 25.90
N LEU A 72 -10.99 -21.61 27.20
CA LEU A 72 -10.23 -20.47 27.74
C LEU A 72 -8.78 -20.45 27.23
N LEU A 73 -8.13 -21.62 27.10
CA LEU A 73 -6.81 -21.72 26.48
C LEU A 73 -6.79 -21.17 25.05
N LYS A 74 -7.81 -21.49 24.23
CA LYS A 74 -7.92 -20.94 22.87
C LYS A 74 -8.10 -19.43 22.89
N VAL A 75 -8.95 -18.91 23.79
CA VAL A 75 -9.15 -17.47 23.97
C VAL A 75 -7.83 -16.79 24.35
N PHE A 76 -7.15 -17.26 25.40
CA PHE A 76 -5.88 -16.67 25.84
C PHE A 76 -4.80 -16.70 24.75
N LYS A 77 -4.71 -17.79 23.99
CA LYS A 77 -3.83 -17.91 22.81
C LYS A 77 -4.11 -16.80 21.80
N GLU A 78 -5.36 -16.59 21.42
CA GLU A 78 -5.75 -15.60 20.41
C GLU A 78 -5.62 -14.16 20.92
N THR A 79 -5.71 -13.96 22.24
CA THR A 79 -5.56 -12.64 22.87
C THR A 79 -4.11 -12.24 23.17
N GLU A 80 -3.12 -13.12 22.94
CA GLU A 80 -1.67 -12.85 23.15
C GLU A 80 -1.24 -11.51 22.48
N LYS A 81 -1.81 -11.18 21.31
CA LYS A 81 -1.51 -9.95 20.55
C LYS A 81 -1.89 -8.64 21.26
N TYR A 82 -2.80 -8.69 22.25
CA TYR A 82 -3.25 -7.49 22.97
C TYR A 82 -2.47 -7.20 24.24
N ILE A 83 -1.67 -8.17 24.73
CA ILE A 83 -1.07 -8.12 26.05
C ILE A 83 0.35 -7.56 25.95
N LYS A 84 0.64 -6.54 26.76
CA LYS A 84 1.98 -5.92 26.85
C LYS A 84 2.55 -6.08 28.26
N GLN A 85 3.87 -5.94 28.36
CA GLN A 85 4.56 -5.97 29.67
C GLN A 85 4.06 -4.86 30.61
N THR A 86 3.69 -3.69 30.07
CA THR A 86 3.11 -2.57 30.83
C THR A 86 1.81 -2.93 31.56
N ASP A 87 1.10 -3.96 31.10
CA ASP A 87 -0.18 -4.39 31.67
C ASP A 87 0.01 -5.31 32.89
N SER A 88 1.26 -5.60 33.27
CA SER A 88 1.59 -6.52 34.37
C SER A 88 0.86 -6.18 35.68
N ALA A 89 0.78 -4.90 36.04
CA ALA A 89 0.04 -4.48 37.24
C ALA A 89 -1.48 -4.71 37.11
N ALA A 90 -2.06 -4.42 35.94
CA ALA A 90 -3.50 -4.59 35.70
C ALA A 90 -3.92 -6.06 35.59
N LEU A 91 -3.02 -6.94 35.14
CA LEU A 91 -3.27 -8.36 34.91
C LEU A 91 -2.66 -9.28 35.98
N ASP A 92 -2.13 -8.75 37.09
CA ASP A 92 -1.56 -9.56 38.18
C ASP A 92 -2.54 -10.61 38.70
N HIS A 93 -3.80 -10.21 38.91
CA HIS A 93 -4.85 -11.12 39.35
C HIS A 93 -5.15 -12.22 38.32
N THR A 94 -5.09 -11.88 37.03
CA THR A 94 -5.26 -12.85 35.93
C THR A 94 -4.19 -13.93 36.03
N VAL A 95 -2.92 -13.53 36.14
CA VAL A 95 -1.79 -14.45 36.22
C VAL A 95 -1.88 -15.36 37.45
N LYS A 96 -2.20 -14.80 38.64
CA LYS A 96 -2.34 -15.57 39.88
C LYS A 96 -3.48 -16.61 39.79
N ASN A 97 -4.62 -16.23 39.22
CA ASN A 97 -5.75 -17.16 39.06
C ASN A 97 -5.45 -18.29 38.08
N ILE A 98 -4.71 -18.02 37.00
CA ILE A 98 -4.24 -19.08 36.08
C ILE A 98 -3.19 -19.98 36.76
N PHE A 99 -2.30 -19.42 37.58
CA PHE A 99 -1.27 -20.19 38.30
C PHE A 99 -1.83 -21.06 39.45
N TYR A 100 -3.01 -20.73 39.96
CA TYR A 100 -3.64 -21.37 41.13
C TYR A 100 -3.65 -22.92 41.12
N PRO A 101 -3.94 -23.64 40.00
CA PRO A 101 -3.91 -25.10 39.99
C PRO A 101 -2.51 -25.71 40.19
N LEU A 102 -1.45 -24.96 39.86
CA LEU A 102 -0.05 -25.37 39.99
C LEU A 102 0.47 -25.16 41.42
N GLU A 103 0.07 -24.05 42.05
CA GLU A 103 0.42 -23.69 43.43
C GLU A 103 -0.21 -24.65 44.44
N ASN A 104 -1.50 -24.96 44.29
CA ASN A 104 -2.24 -25.83 45.22
C ASN A 104 -2.08 -27.33 44.94
N ARG A 105 -1.16 -27.72 44.05
CA ARG A 105 -0.93 -29.13 43.66
C ARG A 105 -2.22 -29.87 43.30
N SER A 106 -3.12 -29.24 42.53
CA SER A 106 -4.39 -29.86 42.10
C SER A 106 -4.17 -31.25 41.54
N ASN A 107 -4.97 -32.25 41.90
CA ASN A 107 -4.82 -33.62 41.39
C ASN A 107 -5.14 -33.75 39.88
N ASP A 108 -5.77 -32.74 39.28
CA ASP A 108 -6.10 -32.71 37.86
C ASP A 108 -4.89 -32.29 36.99
N THR A 109 -4.24 -33.29 36.40
CA THR A 109 -3.07 -33.12 35.53
C THR A 109 -3.40 -32.35 34.24
N VAL A 110 -4.63 -32.46 33.74
CA VAL A 110 -5.09 -31.75 32.55
C VAL A 110 -5.26 -30.26 32.88
N ALA A 111 -5.82 -29.93 34.04
CA ALA A 111 -5.92 -28.55 34.52
C ALA A 111 -4.54 -27.88 34.62
N ARG A 112 -3.58 -28.57 35.24
CA ARG A 112 -2.19 -28.08 35.38
C ARG A 112 -1.52 -27.90 34.02
N ALA A 113 -1.70 -28.84 33.09
CA ALA A 113 -1.19 -28.74 31.74
C ALA A 113 -1.80 -27.55 30.97
N ILE A 114 -3.11 -27.32 31.07
CA ILE A 114 -3.78 -26.17 30.45
C ILE A 114 -3.27 -24.86 31.06
N ALA A 115 -3.14 -24.79 32.39
CA ALA A 115 -2.60 -23.62 33.09
C ALA A 115 -1.20 -23.26 32.58
N LEU A 116 -0.29 -24.23 32.47
CA LEU A 116 1.04 -24.04 31.90
C LEU A 116 0.99 -23.51 30.46
N ARG A 117 0.09 -24.03 29.62
CA ARG A 117 -0.07 -23.51 28.25
C ARG A 117 -0.54 -22.05 28.24
N ILE A 118 -1.50 -21.67 29.10
CA ILE A 118 -1.97 -20.28 29.22
C ILE A 118 -0.82 -19.38 29.72
N LEU A 119 -0.07 -19.80 30.73
CA LEU A 119 1.11 -19.07 31.23
C LEU A 119 2.17 -18.87 30.13
N GLY A 120 2.33 -19.84 29.23
CA GLY A 120 3.17 -19.68 28.04
C GLY A 120 2.70 -18.58 27.09
N TYR A 121 1.38 -18.39 26.92
CA TYR A 121 0.83 -17.26 26.16
C TYR A 121 0.92 -15.93 26.93
N LEU A 122 0.92 -15.98 28.25
CA LEU A 122 1.11 -14.83 29.14
C LEU A 122 2.59 -14.56 29.47
N SER A 123 3.55 -15.18 28.78
CA SER A 123 4.96 -15.17 29.19
C SER A 123 5.58 -13.78 29.31
N ILE A 124 5.07 -12.80 28.54
CA ILE A 124 5.49 -11.39 28.61
C ILE A 124 5.17 -10.73 29.96
N LEU A 125 4.16 -11.23 30.69
CA LEU A 125 3.79 -10.74 32.02
C LEU A 125 4.60 -11.43 33.14
N LEU A 126 5.27 -12.54 32.81
CA LEU A 126 5.98 -13.37 33.78
C LEU A 126 7.45 -13.00 33.92
N THR A 127 7.92 -11.97 33.20
CA THR A 127 9.35 -11.64 33.09
C THR A 127 10.02 -11.38 34.44
N ASP A 128 9.27 -10.79 35.38
CA ASP A 128 9.76 -10.36 36.69
C ASP A 128 9.21 -11.24 37.84
N ARG A 129 8.52 -12.33 37.51
CA ARG A 129 7.77 -13.19 38.46
C ARG A 129 8.50 -14.48 38.77
N ILE A 130 9.60 -14.37 39.51
CA ILE A 130 10.51 -15.47 39.85
C ILE A 130 9.78 -16.66 40.51
N ASP A 131 8.77 -16.38 41.33
CA ASP A 131 7.87 -17.36 41.95
C ASP A 131 7.24 -18.31 40.91
N ILE A 132 6.62 -17.73 39.87
CA ILE A 132 5.94 -18.49 38.82
C ILE A 132 6.96 -19.14 37.88
N GLN A 133 8.08 -18.47 37.61
CA GLN A 133 9.17 -19.01 36.81
C GLN A 133 9.71 -20.32 37.42
N HIS A 134 9.98 -20.34 38.73
CA HIS A 134 10.38 -21.56 39.42
C HIS A 134 9.28 -22.63 39.41
N GLY A 135 8.02 -22.23 39.55
CA GLY A 135 6.87 -23.13 39.43
C GLY A 135 6.81 -23.85 38.08
N ILE A 136 7.13 -23.17 36.98
CA ILE A 136 7.21 -23.76 35.64
C ILE A 136 8.39 -24.73 35.54
N LEU A 137 9.58 -24.34 36.02
CA LEU A 137 10.79 -25.19 35.97
C LEU A 137 10.57 -26.53 36.69
N GLN A 138 9.98 -26.51 37.88
CA GLN A 138 9.70 -27.73 38.65
C GLN A 138 8.79 -28.73 37.91
N ARG A 139 7.98 -28.28 36.94
CA ARG A 139 7.07 -29.15 36.18
C ARG A 139 7.72 -29.76 34.94
N LEU A 140 8.96 -29.39 34.61
CA LEU A 140 9.75 -30.08 33.58
C LEU A 140 10.12 -31.52 33.97
N ASP A 141 10.08 -31.83 35.27
CA ASP A 141 10.30 -33.15 35.86
C ASP A 141 8.99 -33.90 36.20
N SER A 142 7.83 -33.42 35.71
CA SER A 142 6.57 -34.10 35.99
C SER A 142 6.56 -35.52 35.42
N THR A 143 6.09 -36.47 36.22
CA THR A 143 5.88 -37.86 35.82
C THR A 143 4.75 -38.02 34.81
N PHE A 144 3.91 -36.99 34.66
CA PHE A 144 2.79 -36.98 33.71
C PHE A 144 3.20 -36.33 32.38
N PRO A 145 3.22 -37.08 31.25
CA PRO A 145 3.71 -36.58 29.97
C PRO A 145 2.97 -35.33 29.46
N ILE A 146 1.67 -35.19 29.74
CA ILE A 146 0.87 -34.05 29.28
C ILE A 146 1.27 -32.75 29.97
N GLU A 147 1.59 -32.83 31.27
CA GLU A 147 2.03 -31.71 32.08
C GLU A 147 3.46 -31.33 31.75
N ALA A 148 4.38 -32.30 31.67
CA ALA A 148 5.77 -32.05 31.26
C ALA A 148 5.83 -31.39 29.86
N ASN A 149 5.01 -31.85 28.92
CA ASN A 149 4.91 -31.25 27.58
C ASN A 149 4.39 -29.80 27.61
N ALA A 150 3.46 -29.48 28.52
CA ALA A 150 2.98 -28.11 28.69
C ALA A 150 4.02 -27.22 29.38
N ALA A 151 4.78 -27.76 30.34
CA ALA A 151 5.88 -27.07 31.00
C ALA A 151 6.99 -26.71 30.00
N ILE A 152 7.36 -27.63 29.10
CA ILE A 152 8.32 -27.36 28.01
C ILE A 152 7.83 -26.21 27.13
N PHE A 153 6.54 -26.20 26.76
CA PHE A 153 5.98 -25.10 25.97
C PHE A 153 6.04 -23.76 26.72
N ALA A 154 5.68 -23.73 28.00
CA ALA A 154 5.72 -22.52 28.82
C ALA A 154 7.15 -22.01 28.98
N ALA A 155 8.10 -22.92 29.29
CA ALA A 155 9.52 -22.62 29.42
C ALA A 155 10.10 -22.09 28.11
N ASP A 156 9.76 -22.70 26.96
CA ASP A 156 10.17 -22.24 25.63
C ASP A 156 9.70 -20.80 25.35
N LYS A 157 8.42 -20.50 25.64
CA LYS A 157 7.83 -19.16 25.47
C LYS A 157 8.44 -18.12 26.39
N LEU A 158 8.79 -18.50 27.62
CA LEU A 158 9.38 -17.61 28.62
C LEU A 158 10.87 -17.36 28.36
N CYS A 159 11.61 -18.40 27.95
CA CYS A 159 13.03 -18.31 27.56
C CYS A 159 13.25 -17.30 26.43
N ALA A 160 12.25 -17.11 25.55
CA ALA A 160 12.27 -16.10 24.50
C ALA A 160 12.04 -14.66 24.99
N LYS A 161 11.70 -14.45 26.27
CA LYS A 161 11.36 -13.14 26.87
C LYS A 161 12.33 -12.70 27.97
N THR A 162 13.01 -13.63 28.62
CA THR A 162 13.89 -13.32 29.76
C THR A 162 15.22 -14.04 29.68
N GLU A 163 16.30 -13.27 29.74
CA GLU A 163 17.68 -13.75 29.81
C GLU A 163 17.95 -14.61 31.07
N LYS A 164 17.61 -14.10 32.27
CA LYS A 164 17.89 -14.80 33.54
C LYS A 164 17.31 -16.21 33.58
N PHE A 165 16.07 -16.37 33.10
CA PHE A 165 15.42 -17.67 32.99
C PHE A 165 16.11 -18.57 31.96
N ALA A 166 16.56 -18.00 30.83
CA ALA A 166 17.24 -18.75 29.77
C ALA A 166 18.55 -19.37 30.26
N VAL A 167 19.35 -18.62 31.02
CA VAL A 167 20.60 -19.11 31.63
C VAL A 167 20.33 -20.30 32.55
N ILE A 168 19.41 -20.13 33.52
CA ILE A 168 19.05 -21.20 34.48
C ILE A 168 18.53 -22.44 33.75
N LEU A 169 17.65 -22.24 32.77
CA LEU A 169 17.08 -23.35 32.00
C LEU A 169 18.15 -24.05 31.17
N CYS A 170 19.11 -23.34 30.59
CA CYS A 170 20.18 -23.92 29.78
C CYS A 170 20.98 -24.96 30.57
N ASP A 171 21.34 -24.66 31.82
CA ASP A 171 22.07 -25.58 32.70
C ASP A 171 21.24 -26.83 33.04
N GLN A 172 19.94 -26.66 33.26
CA GLN A 172 19.03 -27.80 33.46
C GLN A 172 18.83 -28.63 32.19
N LEU A 173 18.82 -28.00 31.02
CA LEU A 173 18.68 -28.71 29.74
C LEU A 173 19.92 -29.54 29.42
N GLU A 174 21.12 -29.04 29.73
CA GLU A 174 22.38 -29.76 29.53
C GLU A 174 22.36 -31.11 30.28
N THR A 175 22.01 -31.08 31.57
CA THR A 175 21.90 -32.30 32.39
C THR A 175 20.78 -33.24 31.92
N LYS A 176 19.60 -32.70 31.57
CA LYS A 176 18.47 -33.50 31.09
C LYS A 176 18.72 -34.15 29.72
N LEU A 177 19.34 -33.44 28.79
CA LEU A 177 19.57 -33.94 27.43
C LEU A 177 20.60 -35.07 27.40
N GLN A 178 21.56 -35.06 28.34
CA GLN A 178 22.55 -36.12 28.54
C GLN A 178 21.99 -37.38 29.24
N SER A 179 20.77 -37.32 29.79
CA SER A 179 20.14 -38.49 30.43
C SER A 179 19.67 -39.52 29.40
N ASN A 180 19.96 -40.80 29.68
CA ASN A 180 19.58 -41.92 28.81
C ASN A 180 18.07 -42.24 28.87
N ASP A 181 17.41 -41.92 29.99
CA ASP A 181 16.02 -42.28 30.25
C ASP A 181 15.00 -41.37 29.54
N LEU A 182 15.46 -40.29 28.88
CA LEU A 182 14.57 -39.33 28.24
C LEU A 182 14.06 -39.84 26.87
N PRO A 183 12.73 -39.99 26.67
CA PRO A 183 12.19 -40.41 25.38
C PRO A 183 12.55 -39.44 24.25
N MET A 184 12.84 -39.97 23.05
CA MET A 184 13.28 -39.18 21.89
C MET A 184 12.34 -38.00 21.56
N ALA A 185 11.02 -38.21 21.66
CA ALA A 185 10.02 -37.17 21.42
C ALA A 185 10.13 -35.98 22.38
N PHE A 186 10.54 -36.20 23.63
CA PHE A 186 10.81 -35.14 24.60
C PHE A 186 12.17 -34.48 24.35
N ARG A 187 13.18 -35.28 24.01
CA ARG A 187 14.53 -34.79 23.68
C ARG A 187 14.50 -33.77 22.53
N ILE A 188 13.75 -34.06 21.46
CA ILE A 188 13.53 -33.14 20.33
C ILE A 188 12.88 -31.82 20.79
N LYS A 189 11.91 -31.87 21.71
CA LYS A 189 11.22 -30.66 22.21
C LYS A 189 12.15 -29.79 23.07
N LEU A 190 12.95 -30.43 23.93
CA LEU A 190 13.94 -29.74 24.77
C LEU A 190 15.02 -29.05 23.93
N ILE A 191 15.56 -29.73 22.90
CA ILE A 191 16.55 -29.13 22.00
C ILE A 191 16.02 -27.86 21.36
N ARG A 192 14.75 -27.86 20.90
CA ARG A 192 14.17 -26.67 20.27
C ARG A 192 14.23 -25.44 21.16
N ILE A 193 14.18 -25.57 22.49
CA ILE A 193 14.26 -24.44 23.43
C ILE A 193 15.59 -23.68 23.27
N LEU A 194 16.68 -24.38 22.94
CA LEU A 194 18.02 -23.80 22.81
C LEU A 194 18.09 -22.69 21.75
N ARG A 195 17.13 -22.61 20.81
CA ARG A 195 17.01 -21.52 19.84
C ARG A 195 16.78 -20.13 20.47
N ASN A 196 16.40 -20.10 21.75
CA ASN A 196 16.15 -18.89 22.51
C ASN A 196 17.35 -18.49 23.39
N MET A 197 18.47 -19.21 23.33
CA MET A 197 19.70 -18.94 24.09
C MET A 197 20.59 -17.88 23.41
N HIS A 198 19.97 -16.80 22.96
CA HIS A 198 20.56 -15.77 22.10
C HIS A 198 20.92 -14.47 22.83
N TRP A 199 20.73 -14.45 24.15
CA TRP A 199 20.89 -13.26 24.98
C TRP A 199 22.36 -12.84 25.16
N GLU A 200 23.25 -13.81 25.32
CA GLU A 200 24.69 -13.60 25.42
C GLU A 200 25.45 -14.53 24.46
N ILE A 201 26.63 -14.09 24.01
CA ILE A 201 27.51 -14.86 23.12
C ILE A 201 27.97 -16.16 23.81
N SER A 202 28.36 -16.08 25.08
CA SER A 202 28.75 -17.22 25.93
C SER A 202 27.66 -18.30 25.97
N LEU A 203 26.42 -17.89 26.23
CA LEU A 203 25.25 -18.76 26.32
C LEU A 203 24.90 -19.38 24.95
N ALA A 204 25.02 -18.60 23.88
CA ALA A 204 24.81 -19.08 22.51
C ALA A 204 25.87 -20.14 22.13
N HIS A 205 27.14 -19.90 22.42
CA HIS A 205 28.23 -20.87 22.18
C HIS A 205 28.04 -22.14 23.00
N LYS A 206 27.70 -22.02 24.29
CA LYS A 206 27.39 -23.18 25.14
C LYS A 206 26.27 -24.04 24.53
N SER A 207 25.20 -23.40 24.08
CA SER A 207 24.06 -24.07 23.45
C SER A 207 24.41 -24.70 22.10
N ARG A 208 25.26 -24.04 21.31
CA ARG A 208 25.76 -24.55 20.03
C ARG A 208 26.59 -25.81 20.25
N ASN A 209 27.54 -25.79 21.18
CA ASN A 209 28.40 -26.94 21.48
C ASN A 209 27.60 -28.15 21.94
N LEU A 210 26.61 -27.93 22.82
CA LEU A 210 25.69 -28.99 23.25
C LEU A 210 24.93 -29.58 22.04
N CYS A 211 24.42 -28.74 21.14
CA CYS A 211 23.73 -29.20 19.94
C CYS A 211 24.65 -30.00 18.99
N LEU A 212 25.90 -29.57 18.80
CA LEU A 212 26.87 -30.26 17.95
C LEU A 212 27.25 -31.64 18.52
N GLN A 213 27.51 -31.72 19.82
CA GLN A 213 27.75 -33.00 20.51
C GLN A 213 26.58 -33.97 20.32
N MET A 214 25.35 -33.48 20.46
CA MET A 214 24.16 -34.30 20.23
C MET A 214 23.98 -34.70 18.77
N LEU A 215 24.43 -33.87 17.82
CA LEU A 215 24.36 -34.16 16.39
C LEU A 215 25.29 -35.32 16.01
N GLU A 216 26.49 -35.36 16.60
CA GLU A 216 27.47 -36.45 16.41
C GLU A 216 26.96 -37.79 16.97
N GLN A 217 26.16 -37.76 18.03
CA GLN A 217 25.66 -38.96 18.72
C GLN A 217 24.41 -39.58 18.09
N THR A 218 23.74 -38.89 17.16
CA THR A 218 22.44 -39.31 16.62
C THR A 218 22.46 -39.61 15.13
N SER A 219 21.95 -40.77 14.74
CA SER A 219 21.68 -41.13 13.34
C SER A 219 20.22 -40.87 12.93
N ASP A 220 19.34 -40.52 13.87
CA ASP A 220 17.93 -40.24 13.58
C ASP A 220 17.76 -38.93 12.79
N GLY A 221 17.21 -39.04 11.57
CA GLY A 221 17.04 -37.89 10.67
C GLY A 221 16.08 -36.82 11.19
N ILE A 222 15.10 -37.18 12.03
CA ILE A 222 14.17 -36.22 12.64
C ILE A 222 14.91 -35.38 13.69
N MET A 223 15.69 -36.03 14.56
CA MET A 223 16.55 -35.39 15.53
C MET A 223 17.62 -34.50 14.88
N GLN A 224 18.35 -35.01 13.88
CA GLN A 224 19.33 -34.23 13.12
C GLN A 224 18.71 -32.96 12.54
N SER A 225 17.55 -33.09 11.86
CA SER A 225 16.83 -31.95 11.30
C SER A 225 16.37 -30.95 12.38
N ALA A 226 15.95 -31.43 13.56
CA ALA A 226 15.55 -30.58 14.67
C ALA A 226 16.73 -29.81 15.28
N ILE A 227 17.90 -30.44 15.40
CA ILE A 227 19.14 -29.81 15.85
C ILE A 227 19.58 -28.73 14.85
N LEU A 228 19.69 -29.08 13.57
CA LEU A 228 20.08 -28.14 12.49
C LEU A 228 19.15 -26.92 12.47
N ARG A 229 17.83 -27.14 12.54
CA ARG A 229 16.83 -26.06 12.63
C ARG A 229 17.05 -25.17 13.86
N THR A 230 17.35 -25.76 15.00
CA THR A 230 17.57 -25.04 16.26
C THR A 230 18.82 -24.17 16.18
N LEU A 231 19.94 -24.73 15.70
CA LEU A 231 21.18 -24.03 15.46
C LEU A 231 21.00 -22.87 14.47
N THR A 232 20.27 -23.09 13.37
CA THR A 232 19.96 -22.04 12.38
C THR A 232 19.13 -20.90 12.98
N LEU A 233 18.13 -21.23 13.80
CA LEU A 233 17.31 -20.21 14.46
C LEU A 233 18.09 -19.47 15.55
N LEU A 234 19.01 -20.14 16.24
CA LEU A 234 19.92 -19.53 17.22
C LEU A 234 20.88 -18.55 16.53
N SER A 235 21.57 -18.97 15.47
CA SER A 235 22.52 -18.11 14.73
C SER A 235 21.83 -16.90 14.09
N CYS A 236 20.57 -17.05 13.65
CA CYS A 236 19.74 -15.96 13.17
C CYS A 236 19.41 -14.90 14.25
N ARG A 237 19.35 -15.29 15.53
CA ARG A 237 18.97 -14.40 16.63
C ARG A 237 20.18 -13.83 17.37
N ALA A 238 21.13 -14.70 17.71
CA ALA A 238 22.36 -14.33 18.42
C ALA A 238 23.33 -13.57 17.50
N LEU A 239 23.17 -13.71 16.18
CA LEU A 239 24.00 -13.06 15.19
C LEU A 239 25.47 -13.53 15.17
N VAL A 240 25.79 -14.68 15.79
CA VAL A 240 27.12 -15.32 15.87
C VAL A 240 27.14 -16.66 15.13
N ASP A 241 28.33 -17.15 14.75
CA ASP A 241 28.59 -18.45 14.09
C ASP A 241 27.79 -18.73 12.81
N ARG A 242 27.35 -17.68 12.09
CA ARG A 242 26.53 -17.86 10.89
C ARG A 242 27.30 -18.51 9.75
N SER A 243 28.60 -18.22 9.60
CA SER A 243 29.45 -18.85 8.57
C SER A 243 29.56 -20.35 8.80
N ASP A 244 29.92 -20.74 10.02
CA ASP A 244 30.02 -22.15 10.42
C ASP A 244 28.67 -22.87 10.29
N GLN A 245 27.57 -22.18 10.56
CA GLN A 245 26.24 -22.74 10.35
C GLN A 245 25.90 -22.95 8.87
N VAL A 246 26.31 -22.05 7.97
CA VAL A 246 26.14 -22.23 6.53
C VAL A 246 26.95 -23.45 6.07
N GLU A 247 28.21 -23.57 6.49
CA GLU A 247 29.07 -24.71 6.11
C GLU A 247 28.50 -26.05 6.60
N LEU A 248 28.08 -26.12 7.87
CA LEU A 248 27.43 -27.30 8.43
C LEU A 248 26.19 -27.70 7.62
N LEU A 249 25.32 -26.74 7.30
CA LEU A 249 24.11 -27.04 6.51
C LEU A 249 24.44 -27.45 5.08
N MET A 250 25.50 -26.90 4.47
CA MET A 250 25.95 -27.31 3.14
C MET A 250 26.47 -28.74 3.15
N GLU A 251 27.20 -29.15 4.18
CA GLU A 251 27.64 -30.54 4.36
C GLU A 251 26.43 -31.49 4.42
N TYR A 252 25.44 -31.18 5.25
CA TYR A 252 24.23 -32.00 5.35
C TYR A 252 23.32 -31.94 4.11
N ALA A 253 23.37 -30.87 3.32
CA ALA A 253 22.65 -30.78 2.05
C ALA A 253 23.28 -31.69 0.97
N LEU A 254 24.61 -31.79 0.95
CA LEU A 254 25.36 -32.61 0.00
C LEU A 254 25.39 -34.09 0.41
N ASN A 255 25.74 -34.35 1.67
CA ASN A 255 26.10 -35.68 2.17
C ASN A 255 25.10 -36.27 3.19
N GLY A 256 23.96 -35.60 3.41
CA GLY A 256 22.98 -36.03 4.40
C GLY A 256 22.49 -37.47 4.20
N SER A 257 22.21 -38.16 5.30
CA SER A 257 21.88 -39.59 5.36
C SER A 257 20.68 -40.01 4.49
N ASN A 258 19.71 -39.11 4.29
CA ASN A 258 18.54 -39.33 3.46
C ASN A 258 18.01 -38.02 2.86
N GLU A 259 17.08 -38.14 1.90
CA GLU A 259 16.44 -36.99 1.25
C GLU A 259 15.81 -36.03 2.27
N TYR A 260 15.17 -36.53 3.33
CA TYR A 260 14.50 -35.69 4.33
C TYR A 260 15.48 -34.73 5.04
N VAL A 261 16.64 -35.21 5.47
CA VAL A 261 17.68 -34.39 6.13
C VAL A 261 18.26 -33.37 5.15
N ARG A 262 18.65 -33.81 3.95
CA ARG A 262 19.18 -32.91 2.89
C ARG A 262 18.17 -31.80 2.56
N SER A 263 16.92 -32.18 2.41
CA SER A 263 15.79 -31.32 2.10
C SER A 263 15.49 -30.30 3.21
N ASN A 264 15.63 -30.68 4.48
CA ASN A 264 15.49 -29.76 5.62
C ASN A 264 16.68 -28.82 5.77
N ALA A 265 17.91 -29.31 5.55
CA ALA A 265 19.11 -28.48 5.56
C ALA A 265 19.03 -27.35 4.51
N LEU A 266 18.53 -27.65 3.31
CA LEU A 266 18.28 -26.63 2.28
C LEU A 266 17.20 -25.62 2.70
N VAL A 267 16.16 -26.03 3.43
CA VAL A 267 15.16 -25.07 3.95
C VAL A 267 15.79 -24.16 5.01
N ASP A 268 16.71 -24.67 5.81
CA ASP A 268 17.48 -23.86 6.76
C ASP A 268 18.47 -22.91 6.07
N LEU A 269 19.18 -23.36 5.04
CA LEU A 269 20.01 -22.49 4.19
C LEU A 269 19.18 -21.38 3.54
N LEU A 270 17.99 -21.69 3.03
CA LEU A 270 17.08 -20.69 2.47
C LEU A 270 16.68 -19.63 3.50
N ASN A 271 16.48 -20.01 4.76
CA ASN A 271 16.17 -19.06 5.83
C ASN A 271 17.37 -18.14 6.16
N LEU A 272 18.60 -18.64 6.08
CA LEU A 272 19.81 -17.83 6.24
C LEU A 272 20.04 -16.91 5.04
N ALA A 273 19.86 -17.42 3.82
CA ALA A 273 19.97 -16.65 2.58
C ALA A 273 19.00 -15.46 2.55
N LYS A 274 17.80 -15.61 3.14
CA LYS A 274 16.82 -14.52 3.27
C LYS A 274 17.19 -13.45 4.29
N LYS A 275 18.16 -13.69 5.17
CA LYS A 275 18.50 -12.78 6.29
C LYS A 275 19.87 -12.12 6.14
N ASP A 276 20.87 -12.76 5.53
CA ASP A 276 22.26 -12.29 5.65
C ASP A 276 23.17 -12.50 4.42
N SER A 277 24.33 -11.82 4.38
CA SER A 277 25.31 -11.83 3.29
C SER A 277 26.58 -12.67 3.58
N VAL A 278 26.41 -13.81 4.25
CA VAL A 278 27.55 -14.68 4.65
C VAL A 278 27.97 -15.64 3.54
N PHE A 279 27.10 -15.87 2.57
CA PHE A 279 27.36 -16.76 1.46
C PHE A 279 28.48 -16.19 0.57
N SER A 280 29.36 -17.07 0.10
CA SER A 280 30.42 -16.77 -0.86
C SER A 280 30.18 -17.48 -2.21
N VAL A 281 31.03 -17.19 -3.20
CA VAL A 281 30.98 -17.80 -4.54
C VAL A 281 31.10 -19.33 -4.48
N SER A 282 31.94 -19.88 -3.59
CA SER A 282 32.09 -21.34 -3.43
C SER A 282 30.79 -22.01 -2.98
N HIS A 283 29.99 -21.34 -2.14
CA HIS A 283 28.69 -21.84 -1.74
C HIS A 283 27.71 -21.88 -2.92
N ALA A 284 27.72 -20.86 -3.77
CA ALA A 284 26.88 -20.81 -4.96
C ALA A 284 27.23 -21.93 -5.94
N LEU A 285 28.53 -22.20 -6.16
CA LEU A 285 29.01 -23.30 -7.00
C LEU A 285 28.58 -24.67 -6.46
N ARG A 286 28.74 -24.92 -5.16
CA ARG A 286 28.26 -26.17 -4.53
C ARG A 286 26.75 -26.36 -4.70
N LEU A 287 25.96 -25.28 -4.61
CA LEU A 287 24.52 -25.32 -4.86
C LEU A 287 24.19 -25.55 -6.33
N LEU A 288 24.92 -24.93 -7.27
CA LEU A 288 24.76 -25.14 -8.70
C LEU A 288 25.08 -26.60 -9.07
N ASN A 289 26.21 -27.13 -8.59
CA ASN A 289 26.58 -28.54 -8.75
C ASN A 289 25.54 -29.49 -8.15
N LEU A 290 24.92 -29.12 -7.03
CA LEU A 290 23.81 -29.89 -6.44
C LEU A 290 22.56 -29.89 -7.35
N VAL A 291 22.25 -28.79 -8.03
CA VAL A 291 21.12 -28.72 -8.98
C VAL A 291 21.34 -29.64 -10.18
N VAL A 292 22.58 -29.66 -10.71
CA VAL A 292 22.95 -30.49 -11.85
C VAL A 292 22.90 -31.98 -11.48
N ASN A 293 23.55 -32.35 -10.37
CA ASN A 293 23.87 -33.76 -10.07
C ASN A 293 22.83 -34.48 -9.21
N ALA A 294 21.98 -33.78 -8.44
CA ALA A 294 21.03 -34.47 -7.57
C ALA A 294 19.96 -35.23 -8.38
N PRO A 295 19.62 -36.48 -8.06
CA PRO A 295 18.51 -37.17 -8.71
C PRO A 295 17.13 -36.64 -8.24
N GLU A 296 17.05 -36.14 -7.00
CA GLU A 296 15.78 -35.75 -6.39
C GLU A 296 15.31 -34.36 -6.82
N GLN A 297 14.12 -34.27 -7.43
CA GLN A 297 13.56 -33.00 -7.91
C GLN A 297 13.34 -31.98 -6.77
N VAL A 298 12.99 -32.45 -5.57
CA VAL A 298 12.79 -31.60 -4.38
C VAL A 298 14.07 -30.87 -3.99
N ILE A 299 15.21 -31.55 -4.10
CA ILE A 299 16.54 -31.01 -3.79
C ILE A 299 16.91 -29.93 -4.84
N LYS A 300 16.72 -30.22 -6.13
CA LYS A 300 16.92 -29.26 -7.22
C LYS A 300 16.10 -27.99 -7.03
N VAL A 301 14.81 -28.12 -6.75
CA VAL A 301 13.89 -26.99 -6.52
C VAL A 301 14.36 -26.13 -5.35
N LYS A 302 14.74 -26.75 -4.23
CA LYS A 302 15.19 -26.01 -3.04
C LYS A 302 16.53 -25.31 -3.28
N ALA A 303 17.49 -25.96 -3.93
CA ALA A 303 18.77 -25.36 -4.27
C ALA A 303 18.60 -24.16 -5.23
N LEU A 304 17.80 -24.30 -6.30
CA LEU A 304 17.48 -23.18 -7.20
C LEU A 304 16.78 -22.02 -6.49
N ARG A 305 15.87 -22.29 -5.53
CA ARG A 305 15.23 -21.24 -4.72
C ARG A 305 16.24 -20.46 -3.87
N ILE A 306 17.22 -21.15 -3.29
CA ILE A 306 18.30 -20.50 -2.53
C ILE A 306 19.11 -19.61 -3.48
N LEU A 307 19.59 -20.17 -4.60
CA LEU A 307 20.35 -19.44 -5.61
C LEU A 307 19.60 -18.20 -6.12
N THR A 308 18.30 -18.32 -6.38
CA THR A 308 17.45 -17.19 -6.78
C THR A 308 17.42 -16.08 -5.71
N VAL A 309 17.31 -16.42 -4.43
CA VAL A 309 17.33 -15.44 -3.33
C VAL A 309 18.71 -14.79 -3.20
N LEU A 310 19.78 -15.56 -3.38
CA LEU A 310 21.16 -15.07 -3.31
C LEU A 310 21.48 -14.09 -4.45
N ILE A 311 21.05 -14.40 -5.67
CA ILE A 311 21.20 -13.53 -6.85
C ILE A 311 20.44 -12.21 -6.67
N LYS A 312 19.18 -12.26 -6.21
CA LYS A 312 18.35 -11.06 -5.95
C LYS A 312 18.98 -10.05 -4.99
N ARG A 313 19.92 -10.48 -4.14
CA ARG A 313 20.63 -9.61 -3.19
C ARG A 313 21.81 -8.87 -3.84
N GLY A 314 22.21 -9.24 -5.05
CA GLY A 314 23.20 -8.54 -5.86
C GLY A 314 24.65 -8.79 -5.47
N ARG A 315 25.01 -8.85 -4.17
CA ARG A 315 26.42 -8.98 -3.71
C ARG A 315 27.17 -10.17 -4.33
N LEU A 316 26.63 -11.37 -4.15
CA LEU A 316 27.24 -12.60 -4.68
C LEU A 316 27.38 -12.58 -6.21
N LEU A 317 26.37 -12.02 -6.88
CA LEU A 317 26.41 -11.89 -8.33
C LEU A 317 27.46 -10.85 -8.76
N ALA A 318 27.58 -9.74 -8.04
CA ALA A 318 28.63 -8.75 -8.29
C ALA A 318 30.03 -9.34 -8.11
N ASP A 319 30.23 -10.15 -7.06
CA ASP A 319 31.47 -10.89 -6.85
C ASP A 319 31.74 -11.83 -8.04
N LEU A 320 30.76 -12.64 -8.48
CA LEU A 320 30.87 -13.50 -9.66
C LEU A 320 31.17 -12.74 -10.97
N LEU A 321 30.63 -11.53 -11.14
CA LEU A 321 30.78 -10.74 -12.36
C LEU A 321 32.12 -9.99 -12.43
N SER A 322 32.77 -9.76 -11.30
CA SER A 322 33.95 -8.89 -11.23
C SER A 322 35.20 -9.51 -11.87
N GLN A 323 35.99 -8.69 -12.57
CA GLN A 323 37.30 -9.10 -13.11
C GLN A 323 38.33 -9.53 -12.06
N GLY A 324 38.10 -9.23 -10.77
CA GLY A 324 38.97 -9.66 -9.67
C GLY A 324 38.70 -11.07 -9.15
N SER A 325 37.66 -11.74 -9.65
CA SER A 325 37.30 -13.10 -9.23
C SER A 325 38.08 -14.17 -9.99
N ASP A 326 38.23 -15.34 -9.37
CA ASP A 326 38.90 -16.50 -9.95
C ASP A 326 38.22 -16.93 -11.26
N GLN A 327 38.99 -16.88 -12.35
CA GLN A 327 38.53 -17.14 -13.71
C GLN A 327 37.94 -18.54 -13.85
N ASP A 328 38.56 -19.54 -13.22
CA ASP A 328 38.15 -20.94 -13.36
C ASP A 328 36.81 -21.19 -12.67
N LEU A 329 36.61 -20.58 -11.50
CA LEU A 329 35.35 -20.64 -10.75
C LEU A 329 34.20 -19.96 -11.53
N CYS A 330 34.48 -18.85 -12.20
CA CYS A 330 33.50 -18.16 -13.03
C CYS A 330 33.07 -18.99 -14.24
N ILE A 331 34.00 -19.70 -14.87
CA ILE A 331 33.71 -20.59 -16.01
C ILE A 331 32.91 -21.81 -15.54
N GLU A 332 33.26 -22.41 -14.40
CA GLU A 332 32.49 -23.52 -13.80
C GLU A 332 31.05 -23.08 -13.46
N ALA A 333 30.89 -21.86 -12.93
CA ALA A 333 29.58 -21.28 -12.65
C ALA A 333 28.75 -21.12 -13.94
N LEU A 334 29.35 -20.59 -15.00
CA LEU A 334 28.69 -20.42 -16.30
C LEU A 334 28.22 -21.77 -16.86
N HIS A 335 29.08 -22.79 -16.86
CA HIS A 335 28.71 -24.12 -17.34
C HIS A 335 27.56 -24.73 -16.52
N SER A 336 27.57 -24.53 -15.20
CA SER A 336 26.48 -25.01 -14.33
C SER A 336 25.17 -24.24 -14.54
N ILE A 337 25.24 -22.95 -14.86
CA ILE A 337 24.09 -22.12 -15.21
C ILE A 337 23.49 -22.54 -16.56
N GLN A 338 24.33 -22.91 -17.54
CA GLN A 338 23.87 -23.48 -18.81
C GLN A 338 23.08 -24.78 -18.60
N ASN A 339 23.53 -25.66 -17.70
CA ASN A 339 22.76 -26.85 -17.35
C ASN A 339 21.40 -26.50 -16.71
N CYS A 340 21.30 -25.38 -15.97
CA CYS A 340 20.02 -24.91 -15.42
C CYS A 340 19.08 -24.38 -16.52
N GLU A 341 19.63 -23.77 -17.58
CA GLU A 341 18.89 -23.37 -18.79
C GLU A 341 18.29 -24.59 -19.49
N ASP A 342 19.07 -25.66 -19.67
CA ASP A 342 18.62 -26.93 -20.27
C ASP A 342 17.56 -27.68 -19.43
N MET A 343 17.28 -27.24 -18.20
CA MET A 343 16.19 -27.80 -17.40
C MET A 343 14.82 -27.18 -17.76
N ILE A 344 14.79 -26.13 -18.59
CA ILE A 344 13.59 -25.39 -19.02
C ILE A 344 13.00 -26.04 -20.28
N HIS A 345 12.53 -27.28 -20.15
CA HIS A 345 11.93 -28.02 -21.28
C HIS A 345 10.52 -28.56 -20.96
N HIS A 346 10.31 -29.11 -19.76
CA HIS A 346 9.01 -29.69 -19.42
C HIS A 346 7.99 -28.61 -19.06
N ILE A 347 6.93 -28.53 -19.85
CA ILE A 347 5.88 -27.50 -19.81
C ILE A 347 5.25 -27.30 -18.41
N THR A 348 5.07 -28.39 -17.65
CA THR A 348 4.37 -28.35 -16.35
C THR A 348 5.26 -28.69 -15.14
N GLY A 349 6.56 -28.95 -15.34
CA GLY A 349 7.44 -29.40 -14.26
C GLY A 349 7.76 -28.29 -13.27
N GLU A 350 7.66 -28.54 -11.95
CA GLU A 350 8.01 -27.55 -10.92
C GLU A 350 9.47 -27.07 -11.08
N VAL A 351 10.36 -27.99 -11.45
CA VAL A 351 11.79 -27.71 -11.65
C VAL A 351 12.00 -26.76 -12.82
N SER A 352 11.29 -26.95 -13.94
CA SER A 352 11.33 -26.04 -15.10
C SER A 352 10.87 -24.63 -14.72
N ILE A 353 9.78 -24.51 -13.96
CA ILE A 353 9.26 -23.20 -13.51
C ILE A 353 10.26 -22.49 -12.59
N ILE A 354 10.92 -23.22 -11.69
CA ILE A 354 11.88 -22.64 -10.74
C ILE A 354 13.22 -22.32 -11.43
N ALA A 355 13.67 -23.13 -12.39
CA ALA A 355 14.82 -22.83 -13.23
C ALA A 355 14.57 -21.59 -14.10
N ALA A 356 13.40 -21.50 -14.72
CA ALA A 356 12.93 -20.30 -15.43
C ALA A 356 12.95 -19.05 -14.54
N GLN A 357 12.48 -19.16 -13.30
CA GLN A 357 12.55 -18.07 -12.33
C GLN A 357 14.01 -17.68 -12.03
N PHE A 358 14.89 -18.66 -11.79
CA PHE A 358 16.31 -18.42 -11.53
C PHE A 358 16.98 -17.68 -12.69
N CYS A 359 16.85 -18.17 -13.93
CA CYS A 359 17.43 -17.53 -15.11
C CYS A 359 16.88 -16.10 -15.33
N THR A 360 15.59 -15.90 -15.11
CA THR A 360 14.95 -14.57 -15.20
C THR A 360 15.59 -13.58 -14.23
N GLU A 361 15.77 -13.98 -12.97
CA GLU A 361 16.35 -13.11 -11.94
C GLU A 361 17.85 -12.89 -12.14
N LEU A 362 18.56 -13.88 -12.67
CA LEU A 362 19.96 -13.74 -13.09
C LEU A 362 20.10 -12.64 -14.15
N ILE A 363 19.28 -12.67 -15.21
CA ILE A 363 19.30 -11.66 -16.28
C ILE A 363 19.01 -10.26 -15.73
N ILE A 364 17.94 -10.13 -14.93
CA ILE A 364 17.50 -8.84 -14.39
C ILE A 364 18.55 -8.23 -13.47
N GLU A 365 19.06 -9.00 -12.50
CA GLU A 365 20.00 -8.48 -11.52
C GLU A 365 21.39 -8.25 -12.13
N THR A 366 21.79 -9.03 -13.14
CA THR A 366 23.03 -8.76 -13.88
C THR A 366 22.94 -7.39 -14.56
N ARG A 367 21.89 -7.14 -15.35
CA ARG A 367 21.64 -5.84 -16.00
C ARG A 367 21.57 -4.70 -14.99
N ARG A 368 20.93 -4.94 -13.84
CA ARG A 368 20.83 -3.94 -12.76
C ARG A 368 22.18 -3.59 -12.17
N ILE A 369 23.04 -4.57 -11.89
CA ILE A 369 24.40 -4.35 -11.40
C ILE A 369 25.19 -3.57 -12.46
N VAL A 370 25.20 -4.01 -13.71
CA VAL A 370 25.88 -3.31 -14.83
C VAL A 370 25.47 -1.84 -14.90
N SER A 371 24.17 -1.54 -14.74
CA SER A 371 23.64 -0.17 -14.84
C SER A 371 23.97 0.73 -13.64
N ARG A 372 24.25 0.16 -12.47
CA ARG A 372 24.40 0.91 -11.20
C ARG A 372 25.83 0.95 -10.68
N THR A 373 26.67 0.03 -11.13
CA THR A 373 28.03 -0.13 -10.63
C THR A 373 28.99 -0.03 -11.80
N ASP A 374 30.05 0.76 -11.66
CA ASP A 374 31.17 0.83 -12.63
C ASP A 374 32.05 -0.43 -12.60
N ILE A 375 31.48 -1.59 -12.25
CA ILE A 375 32.21 -2.86 -12.19
C ILE A 375 32.57 -3.25 -13.63
N LEU A 376 33.86 -3.49 -13.86
CA LEU A 376 34.34 -4.11 -15.09
C LEU A 376 33.90 -5.58 -15.11
N ILE A 377 33.00 -5.90 -16.04
CA ILE A 377 32.45 -7.24 -16.21
C ILE A 377 33.28 -8.00 -17.24
N TRP A 378 33.39 -9.30 -17.03
CA TRP A 378 33.95 -10.22 -18.01
C TRP A 378 33.19 -10.18 -19.34
N LYS A 379 33.92 -10.15 -20.46
CA LYS A 379 33.33 -10.01 -21.79
C LYS A 379 32.46 -11.22 -22.16
N GLU A 380 32.90 -12.41 -21.77
CA GLU A 380 32.23 -13.69 -21.97
C GLU A 380 30.89 -13.72 -21.22
N TRP A 381 30.87 -13.23 -19.97
CA TRP A 381 29.64 -13.10 -19.18
C TRP A 381 28.63 -12.17 -19.83
N ASN A 382 29.07 -11.01 -20.31
CA ASN A 382 28.16 -10.06 -20.96
C ASN A 382 27.57 -10.64 -22.27
N THR A 383 28.40 -11.34 -23.04
CA THR A 383 27.98 -12.03 -24.27
C THR A 383 26.97 -13.14 -23.94
N TYR A 384 27.28 -13.98 -22.96
CA TYR A 384 26.41 -15.07 -22.51
C TYR A 384 25.05 -14.56 -22.00
N ILE A 385 25.01 -13.50 -21.20
CA ILE A 385 23.74 -12.95 -20.70
C ILE A 385 22.88 -12.38 -21.82
N GLY A 386 23.50 -11.77 -22.85
CA GLY A 386 22.80 -11.35 -24.06
C GLY A 386 22.14 -12.53 -24.78
N GLU A 387 22.89 -13.60 -25.02
CA GLU A 387 22.39 -14.82 -25.65
C GLU A 387 21.31 -15.51 -24.81
N LEU A 388 21.56 -15.71 -23.52
CA LEU A 388 20.63 -16.31 -22.56
C LEU A 388 19.28 -15.56 -22.56
N SER A 389 19.31 -14.23 -22.57
CA SER A 389 18.09 -13.40 -22.61
C SER A 389 17.20 -13.73 -23.81
N SER A 390 17.81 -13.86 -25.00
CA SER A 390 17.10 -14.21 -26.24
C SER A 390 16.58 -15.66 -26.26
N LYS A 391 17.38 -16.61 -25.77
CA LYS A 391 17.01 -18.02 -25.67
C LYS A 391 15.88 -18.23 -24.68
N ILE A 392 15.96 -17.65 -23.48
CA ILE A 392 14.92 -17.75 -22.45
C ILE A 392 13.61 -17.12 -22.94
N GLN A 393 13.68 -15.96 -23.62
CA GLN A 393 12.51 -15.34 -24.23
C GLN A 393 11.80 -16.28 -25.20
N SER A 394 12.54 -16.88 -26.14
CA SER A 394 11.98 -17.81 -27.13
C SER A 394 11.43 -19.09 -26.50
N SER A 395 12.14 -19.67 -25.52
CA SER A 395 11.69 -20.82 -24.75
C SER A 395 10.40 -20.55 -23.99
N PHE A 396 10.27 -19.39 -23.33
CA PHE A 396 9.04 -19.02 -22.63
C PHE A 396 7.86 -18.83 -23.58
N LEU A 397 8.07 -18.18 -24.73
CA LEU A 397 7.03 -18.04 -25.75
C LEU A 397 6.60 -19.41 -26.29
N SER A 398 7.55 -20.31 -26.57
CA SER A 398 7.27 -21.68 -27.01
C SER A 398 6.47 -22.47 -25.97
N ILE A 399 6.83 -22.39 -24.70
CA ILE A 399 6.09 -23.03 -23.59
C ILE A 399 4.67 -22.48 -23.48
N ILE A 400 4.48 -21.15 -23.62
CA ILE A 400 3.15 -20.53 -23.59
C ILE A 400 2.30 -21.05 -24.76
N VAL A 401 2.85 -21.08 -25.98
CA VAL A 401 2.15 -21.61 -27.17
C VAL A 401 1.80 -23.09 -26.98
N GLY A 402 2.74 -23.91 -26.51
CA GLY A 402 2.49 -25.32 -26.21
C GLY A 402 1.39 -25.53 -25.16
N LEU A 403 1.39 -24.73 -24.09
CA LEU A 403 0.31 -24.75 -23.08
C LEU A 403 -1.04 -24.36 -23.66
N MET A 404 -1.08 -23.36 -24.55
CA MET A 404 -2.31 -22.94 -25.22
C MET A 404 -2.85 -24.05 -26.12
N GLN A 405 -1.99 -24.72 -26.89
CA GLN A 405 -2.36 -25.88 -27.72
C GLN A 405 -2.93 -27.03 -26.90
N VAL A 406 -2.27 -27.41 -25.80
CA VAL A 406 -2.73 -28.52 -24.95
C VAL A 406 -4.03 -28.15 -24.23
N ALA A 407 -4.17 -26.91 -23.77
CA ALA A 407 -5.38 -26.44 -23.11
C ALA A 407 -6.59 -26.35 -24.06
N ASP A 408 -6.36 -26.19 -25.36
CA ASP A 408 -7.40 -26.28 -26.37
C ASP A 408 -7.98 -27.71 -26.43
N ILE A 409 -7.09 -28.71 -26.49
CA ILE A 409 -7.44 -30.14 -26.59
C ILE A 409 -8.04 -30.69 -25.27
N ASN A 410 -7.45 -30.36 -24.11
CA ASN A 410 -7.79 -30.96 -22.82
C ASN A 410 -8.48 -29.95 -21.87
N VAL A 411 -9.81 -29.98 -21.82
CA VAL A 411 -10.63 -29.03 -21.04
C VAL A 411 -10.41 -29.15 -19.52
N LEU A 412 -10.14 -30.36 -19.01
CA LEU A 412 -9.97 -30.61 -17.57
C LEU A 412 -8.74 -29.90 -16.95
N ASP A 413 -7.68 -29.68 -17.73
CA ASP A 413 -6.42 -29.10 -17.24
C ASP A 413 -6.28 -27.59 -17.54
N ARG A 414 -7.35 -26.92 -17.98
CA ARG A 414 -7.29 -25.50 -18.38
C ARG A 414 -6.87 -24.56 -17.25
N ASP A 415 -7.32 -24.80 -16.02
CA ASP A 415 -6.97 -23.95 -14.86
C ASP A 415 -5.50 -24.13 -14.44
N THR A 416 -4.99 -25.36 -14.48
CA THR A 416 -3.57 -25.63 -14.16
C THR A 416 -2.66 -25.01 -15.21
N HIS A 417 -2.97 -25.16 -16.50
CA HIS A 417 -2.23 -24.52 -17.59
C HIS A 417 -2.30 -22.99 -17.52
N GLY A 418 -3.48 -22.41 -17.27
CA GLY A 418 -3.64 -20.96 -17.11
C GLY A 418 -2.79 -20.39 -15.97
N LYS A 419 -2.69 -21.09 -14.83
CA LYS A 419 -1.79 -20.71 -13.73
C LYS A 419 -0.31 -20.74 -14.10
N ILE A 420 0.09 -21.69 -14.95
CA ILE A 420 1.49 -21.82 -15.42
C ILE A 420 1.81 -20.73 -16.46
N ILE A 421 0.93 -20.52 -17.46
CA ILE A 421 1.05 -19.42 -18.44
C ILE A 421 1.22 -18.08 -17.72
N LYS A 422 0.40 -17.83 -16.70
CA LYS A 422 0.50 -16.62 -15.87
C LYS A 422 1.85 -16.46 -15.17
N LYS A 423 2.52 -17.54 -14.78
CA LYS A 423 3.88 -17.47 -14.20
C LYS A 423 4.91 -17.10 -15.27
N TYR A 424 4.91 -17.75 -16.42
CA TYR A 424 5.84 -17.43 -17.51
C TYR A 424 5.63 -16.03 -18.07
N LEU A 425 4.38 -15.57 -18.21
CA LEU A 425 4.08 -14.18 -18.58
C LEU A 425 4.61 -13.18 -17.55
N LYS A 426 4.56 -13.51 -16.24
CA LYS A 426 5.18 -12.66 -15.20
C LYS A 426 6.70 -12.62 -15.34
N PHE A 427 7.34 -13.74 -15.65
CA PHE A 427 8.79 -13.80 -15.88
C PHE A 427 9.19 -12.96 -17.09
N LEU A 428 8.51 -13.15 -18.23
CA LEU A 428 8.70 -12.32 -19.43
C LEU A 428 8.50 -10.83 -19.11
N PHE A 429 7.44 -10.49 -18.37
CA PHE A 429 7.15 -9.09 -18.04
C PHE A 429 8.26 -8.49 -17.18
N SER A 430 8.80 -9.25 -16.22
CA SER A 430 9.91 -8.79 -15.38
C SER A 430 11.20 -8.54 -16.18
N MET A 431 11.48 -9.33 -17.23
CA MET A 431 12.59 -9.07 -18.15
C MET A 431 12.36 -7.81 -18.98
N CYS A 432 11.12 -7.58 -19.41
CA CYS A 432 10.71 -6.39 -20.18
C CYS A 432 10.84 -5.08 -19.39
N LEU A 433 10.89 -5.12 -18.05
CA LEU A 433 11.04 -3.89 -17.23
C LEU A 433 12.37 -3.17 -17.48
N SER A 434 13.40 -3.88 -17.93
CA SER A 434 14.76 -3.36 -18.08
C SER A 434 15.17 -3.12 -19.54
N ASP A 435 14.35 -3.51 -20.52
CA ASP A 435 14.72 -3.53 -21.94
C ASP A 435 13.50 -3.32 -22.85
N ASP A 436 13.40 -2.11 -23.41
CA ASP A 436 12.28 -1.68 -24.25
C ASP A 436 12.23 -2.43 -25.59
N THR A 437 13.38 -2.84 -26.13
CA THR A 437 13.46 -3.58 -27.40
C THR A 437 12.87 -4.97 -27.25
N MET A 438 13.26 -5.67 -26.18
CA MET A 438 12.66 -6.93 -25.78
C MET A 438 11.16 -6.78 -25.52
N ALA A 439 10.74 -5.74 -24.80
CA ALA A 439 9.33 -5.51 -24.52
C ALA A 439 8.48 -5.35 -25.79
N LEU A 440 9.00 -4.68 -26.82
CA LEU A 440 8.35 -4.55 -28.13
C LEU A 440 8.25 -5.90 -28.85
N ASP A 441 9.34 -6.65 -28.92
CA ASP A 441 9.38 -7.93 -29.65
C ASP A 441 8.55 -9.03 -28.99
N VAL A 442 8.56 -9.10 -27.66
CA VAL A 442 7.68 -10.00 -26.89
C VAL A 442 6.23 -9.62 -27.08
N SER A 443 5.89 -8.32 -27.00
CA SER A 443 4.51 -7.86 -27.20
C SER A 443 4.01 -8.17 -28.61
N ARG A 444 4.85 -7.97 -29.63
CA ARG A 444 4.52 -8.33 -31.02
C ARG A 444 4.29 -9.84 -31.17
N SER A 445 5.15 -10.66 -30.59
CA SER A 445 5.02 -12.12 -30.62
C SER A 445 3.74 -12.57 -29.92
N ILE A 446 3.42 -11.98 -28.77
CA ILE A 446 2.19 -12.26 -28.03
C ILE A 446 0.94 -11.88 -28.83
N ILE A 447 0.92 -10.72 -29.51
CA ILE A 447 -0.21 -10.34 -30.36
C ILE A 447 -0.40 -11.35 -31.51
N LYS A 448 0.68 -11.84 -32.12
CA LYS A 448 0.62 -12.90 -33.14
C LYS A 448 0.04 -14.20 -32.58
N VAL A 449 0.49 -14.64 -31.41
CA VAL A 449 -0.09 -15.80 -30.71
C VAL A 449 -1.58 -15.60 -30.45
N MET A 450 -1.99 -14.39 -30.05
CA MET A 450 -3.41 -14.09 -29.87
C MET A 450 -4.20 -14.19 -31.19
N GLN A 451 -3.66 -13.71 -32.31
CA GLN A 451 -4.30 -13.83 -33.63
C GLN A 451 -4.47 -15.28 -34.06
N GLU A 452 -3.48 -16.13 -33.79
CA GLU A 452 -3.49 -17.55 -34.15
C GLU A 452 -4.52 -18.35 -33.33
N TYR A 453 -4.61 -18.09 -32.02
CA TYR A 453 -5.46 -18.85 -31.10
C TYR A 453 -6.82 -18.22 -30.79
N ILE A 454 -7.20 -17.12 -31.46
CA ILE A 454 -8.45 -16.42 -31.20
C ILE A 454 -9.69 -17.29 -31.46
N THR A 455 -9.58 -18.23 -32.40
CA THR A 455 -10.65 -19.15 -32.82
C THR A 455 -10.96 -20.21 -31.77
N THR A 456 -10.05 -20.46 -30.81
CA THR A 456 -10.26 -21.44 -29.71
C THR A 456 -11.32 -20.99 -28.70
N ASN A 457 -11.69 -19.71 -28.71
CA ASN A 457 -12.73 -19.11 -27.86
C ASN A 457 -12.54 -19.37 -26.34
N ASN A 458 -11.29 -19.48 -25.87
CA ASN A 458 -10.95 -19.65 -24.45
C ASN A 458 -10.62 -18.31 -23.75
N ASP A 459 -11.63 -17.65 -23.18
CA ASP A 459 -11.51 -16.30 -22.62
C ASP A 459 -10.55 -16.22 -21.42
N ASP A 460 -10.44 -17.27 -20.60
CA ASP A 460 -9.59 -17.23 -19.40
C ASP A 460 -8.09 -17.18 -19.75
N ILE A 461 -7.66 -17.96 -20.74
CA ILE A 461 -6.26 -18.00 -21.17
C ILE A 461 -5.91 -16.74 -21.97
N LEU A 462 -6.75 -16.37 -22.93
CA LEU A 462 -6.57 -15.16 -23.72
C LEU A 462 -6.61 -13.89 -22.87
N ALA A 463 -7.35 -13.88 -21.75
CA ALA A 463 -7.37 -12.76 -20.81
C ALA A 463 -6.02 -12.59 -20.08
N GLU A 464 -5.32 -13.67 -19.69
CA GLU A 464 -4.00 -13.56 -19.07
C GLU A 464 -2.96 -13.01 -20.06
N VAL A 465 -3.04 -13.42 -21.33
CA VAL A 465 -2.19 -12.89 -22.41
C VAL A 465 -2.53 -11.42 -22.72
N SER A 466 -3.83 -11.08 -22.81
CA SER A 466 -4.30 -9.70 -22.99
C SER A 466 -3.84 -8.78 -21.84
N LYS A 467 -3.82 -9.31 -20.62
CA LYS A 467 -3.36 -8.60 -19.43
C LYS A 467 -1.87 -8.29 -19.50
N PHE A 468 -1.05 -9.17 -20.09
CA PHE A 468 0.36 -8.87 -20.33
C PHE A 468 0.53 -7.61 -21.18
N ILE A 469 -0.17 -7.53 -22.32
CA ILE A 469 -0.12 -6.35 -23.20
C ILE A 469 -0.60 -5.10 -22.44
N LEU A 470 -1.68 -5.21 -21.66
CA LEU A 470 -2.16 -4.10 -20.83
C LEU A 470 -1.12 -3.64 -19.81
N MET A 471 -0.33 -4.56 -19.24
CA MET A 471 0.74 -4.24 -18.29
C MET A 471 1.94 -3.59 -18.99
N VAL A 472 2.35 -4.07 -20.16
CA VAL A 472 3.38 -3.41 -20.99
C VAL A 472 2.94 -2.00 -21.39
N GLY A 473 1.67 -1.83 -21.76
CA GLY A 473 1.10 -0.52 -22.08
C GLY A 473 1.01 0.44 -20.88
N LYS A 474 1.04 -0.06 -19.64
CA LYS A 474 1.23 0.80 -18.46
C LYS A 474 2.68 1.25 -18.32
N LEU A 475 3.63 0.36 -18.63
CA LEU A 475 5.07 0.61 -18.52
C LEU A 475 5.56 1.61 -19.59
N ARG A 476 5.30 1.32 -20.87
CA ARG A 476 5.80 2.08 -22.02
C ARG A 476 4.67 2.28 -23.04
N LYS A 477 4.14 3.51 -23.10
CA LYS A 477 3.06 3.85 -24.06
C LYS A 477 3.51 3.78 -25.52
N SER A 478 4.76 4.14 -25.80
CA SER A 478 5.36 4.12 -27.14
C SER A 478 5.28 2.75 -27.80
N ILE A 479 5.49 1.67 -27.04
CA ILE A 479 5.38 0.29 -27.54
C ILE A 479 3.97 0.01 -28.06
N ILE A 480 2.95 0.44 -27.33
CA ILE A 480 1.55 0.26 -27.76
C ILE A 480 1.21 1.16 -28.95
N GLN A 481 1.78 2.37 -29.05
CA GLN A 481 1.63 3.21 -30.25
C GLN A 481 2.14 2.48 -31.49
N THR A 482 3.31 1.86 -31.40
CA THR A 482 3.90 1.08 -32.50
C THR A 482 3.04 -0.13 -32.89
N LEU A 483 2.40 -0.80 -31.91
CA LEU A 483 1.61 -2.00 -32.12
C LEU A 483 0.10 -1.74 -32.29
N MET A 484 -0.32 -0.47 -32.39
CA MET A 484 -1.74 -0.11 -32.38
C MET A 484 -2.52 -0.74 -33.55
N GLN A 485 -1.91 -0.82 -34.74
CA GLN A 485 -2.56 -1.42 -35.91
C GLN A 485 -2.85 -2.91 -35.70
N ASP A 486 -1.87 -3.66 -35.17
CA ASP A 486 -2.02 -5.09 -34.87
C ASP A 486 -3.07 -5.32 -33.76
N LEU A 487 -3.05 -4.48 -32.72
CA LEU A 487 -4.02 -4.51 -31.62
C LEU A 487 -5.45 -4.26 -32.13
N MET A 488 -5.62 -3.28 -33.01
CA MET A 488 -6.93 -2.96 -33.61
C MET A 488 -7.41 -4.05 -34.56
N ALA A 489 -6.51 -4.77 -35.24
CA ALA A 489 -6.88 -5.93 -36.05
C ALA A 489 -7.46 -7.05 -35.17
N VAL A 490 -6.83 -7.33 -34.03
CA VAL A 490 -7.35 -8.31 -33.05
C VAL A 490 -8.71 -7.88 -32.48
N LEU A 491 -8.86 -6.61 -32.12
CA LEU A 491 -10.12 -6.08 -31.57
C LEU A 491 -11.31 -6.15 -32.54
N LYS A 492 -11.06 -6.19 -33.85
CA LYS A 492 -12.10 -6.31 -34.90
C LYS A 492 -12.55 -7.75 -35.17
N SER A 493 -11.84 -8.75 -34.65
CA SER A 493 -12.20 -10.16 -34.85
C SER A 493 -13.59 -10.48 -34.29
N SER A 494 -14.33 -11.33 -35.00
CA SER A 494 -15.70 -11.68 -34.62
C SER A 494 -15.76 -12.60 -33.39
N GLU A 495 -14.72 -13.42 -33.23
CA GLU A 495 -14.52 -14.39 -32.18
C GLU A 495 -14.29 -13.70 -30.83
N LEU A 496 -13.45 -12.65 -30.80
CA LEU A 496 -13.16 -11.89 -29.59
C LEU A 496 -14.41 -11.18 -29.02
N LEU A 497 -15.41 -10.88 -29.85
CA LEU A 497 -16.66 -10.28 -29.38
C LEU A 497 -17.41 -11.20 -28.40
N GLN A 498 -17.15 -12.52 -28.45
CA GLN A 498 -17.70 -13.52 -27.52
C GLN A 498 -16.85 -13.72 -26.27
N MET A 499 -15.71 -13.03 -26.15
CA MET A 499 -14.69 -13.21 -25.10
C MET A 499 -14.58 -11.96 -24.21
N PRO A 500 -15.50 -11.79 -23.25
CA PRO A 500 -15.68 -10.51 -22.57
C PRO A 500 -14.47 -10.02 -21.78
N ARG A 501 -13.72 -10.92 -21.11
CA ARG A 501 -12.55 -10.52 -20.30
C ARG A 501 -11.41 -10.06 -21.20
N SER A 502 -11.10 -10.83 -22.24
CA SER A 502 -10.06 -10.55 -23.22
C SER A 502 -10.34 -9.25 -23.97
N PHE A 503 -11.56 -9.11 -24.52
CA PHE A 503 -12.00 -7.89 -25.20
C PHE A 503 -11.84 -6.65 -24.30
N THR A 504 -12.32 -6.73 -23.06
CA THR A 504 -12.24 -5.62 -22.10
C THR A 504 -10.80 -5.20 -21.83
N LEU A 505 -9.87 -6.14 -21.70
CA LEU A 505 -8.47 -5.85 -21.42
C LEU A 505 -7.79 -5.18 -22.64
N LEU A 506 -8.02 -5.69 -23.85
CA LEU A 506 -7.45 -5.11 -25.06
C LEU A 506 -8.04 -3.73 -25.39
N ALA A 507 -9.35 -3.54 -25.22
CA ALA A 507 -9.99 -2.25 -25.40
C ALA A 507 -9.40 -1.20 -24.44
N LYS A 508 -9.19 -1.57 -23.17
CA LYS A 508 -8.50 -0.72 -22.18
C LYS A 508 -7.06 -0.41 -22.59
N THR A 509 -6.34 -1.38 -23.17
CA THR A 509 -4.97 -1.16 -23.68
C THR A 509 -4.97 -0.12 -24.80
N ALA A 510 -5.85 -0.27 -25.79
CA ALA A 510 -5.95 0.66 -26.93
C ALA A 510 -6.30 2.08 -26.47
N LEU A 511 -7.24 2.22 -25.53
CA LEU A 511 -7.72 3.52 -25.05
C LEU A 511 -6.69 4.29 -24.20
N LYS A 512 -5.67 3.64 -23.66
CA LYS A 512 -4.62 4.30 -22.86
C LYS A 512 -3.66 5.16 -23.66
N VAL A 513 -3.57 4.89 -24.96
CA VAL A 513 -2.63 5.54 -25.85
C VAL A 513 -3.35 5.98 -27.13
N PRO A 514 -4.26 6.97 -27.01
CA PRO A 514 -4.87 7.56 -28.21
C PRO A 514 -3.78 8.21 -29.08
N PRO A 515 -3.99 8.32 -30.40
CA PRO A 515 -3.05 9.00 -31.28
C PRO A 515 -2.94 10.49 -30.90
N GLU A 516 -1.75 11.07 -31.06
CA GLU A 516 -1.41 12.43 -30.61
C GLU A 516 -2.01 13.51 -31.52
N ASN A 517 -2.27 13.18 -32.78
CA ASN A 517 -2.88 14.09 -33.75
C ASN A 517 -4.40 14.15 -33.55
N ASN A 518 -4.97 15.35 -33.42
CA ASN A 518 -6.39 15.56 -33.12
C ASN A 518 -7.32 14.89 -34.15
N THR A 519 -6.99 14.94 -35.45
CA THR A 519 -7.83 14.35 -36.52
C THR A 519 -7.80 12.82 -36.48
N GLU A 520 -6.64 12.23 -36.23
CA GLU A 520 -6.48 10.78 -36.04
C GLU A 520 -7.17 10.31 -34.76
N ALA A 521 -7.14 11.12 -33.70
CA ALA A 521 -7.80 10.84 -32.43
C ALA A 521 -9.32 10.76 -32.57
N GLU A 522 -9.92 11.68 -33.34
CA GLU A 522 -11.36 11.63 -33.62
C GLU A 522 -11.74 10.38 -34.42
N SER A 523 -11.00 10.06 -35.48
CA SER A 523 -11.23 8.86 -36.30
C SER A 523 -11.08 7.57 -35.47
N PHE A 524 -10.03 7.48 -34.65
CA PHE A 524 -9.81 6.36 -33.74
C PHE A 524 -10.95 6.20 -32.73
N GLN A 525 -11.39 7.30 -32.11
CA GLN A 525 -12.47 7.28 -31.12
C GLN A 525 -13.83 6.89 -31.72
N GLN A 526 -14.10 7.27 -32.98
CA GLN A 526 -15.29 6.81 -33.70
C GLN A 526 -15.21 5.32 -34.03
N MET A 527 -14.04 4.85 -34.50
CA MET A 527 -13.82 3.45 -34.83
C MET A 527 -13.98 2.55 -33.60
N ILE A 528 -13.35 2.90 -32.47
CA ILE A 528 -13.42 2.06 -31.26
C ILE A 528 -14.83 2.02 -30.67
N ILE A 529 -15.61 3.11 -30.78
CA ILE A 529 -17.01 3.12 -30.37
C ILE A 529 -17.85 2.18 -31.23
N ALA A 530 -17.64 2.15 -32.54
CA ALA A 530 -18.33 1.20 -33.41
C ALA A 530 -18.03 -0.26 -33.03
N ILE A 531 -16.77 -0.57 -32.68
CA ILE A 531 -16.37 -1.91 -32.22
C ILE A 531 -17.05 -2.24 -30.87
N ILE A 532 -17.07 -1.30 -29.92
CA ILE A 532 -17.72 -1.49 -28.61
C ILE A 532 -19.24 -1.69 -28.76
N LYS A 533 -19.88 -0.97 -29.68
CA LYS A 533 -21.30 -1.15 -30.02
C LYS A 533 -21.59 -2.54 -30.54
N ASN A 534 -20.74 -3.06 -31.43
CA ASN A 534 -20.84 -4.45 -31.90
C ASN A 534 -20.66 -5.47 -30.76
N PHE A 535 -19.72 -5.23 -29.85
CA PHE A 535 -19.47 -6.10 -28.68
C PHE A 535 -20.66 -6.16 -27.70
N GLY A 536 -21.36 -5.04 -27.50
CA GLY A 536 -22.51 -4.99 -26.59
C GLY A 536 -23.88 -5.13 -27.26
N GLN A 537 -23.94 -5.11 -28.60
CA GLN A 537 -25.16 -5.14 -29.41
C GLN A 537 -26.18 -4.05 -29.05
N PHE A 538 -25.72 -2.81 -28.82
CA PHE A 538 -26.56 -1.75 -28.24
C PHE A 538 -26.92 -0.57 -29.16
N ASP A 539 -27.03 -0.81 -30.48
CA ASP A 539 -27.39 0.22 -31.47
C ASP A 539 -28.91 0.48 -31.58
N GLY A 540 -29.60 0.62 -30.45
CA GLY A 540 -31.02 1.03 -30.37
C GLY A 540 -32.02 -0.04 -29.91
N SER A 541 -31.57 -1.27 -29.62
CA SER A 541 -32.33 -2.30 -28.90
C SER A 541 -32.17 -2.14 -27.38
N THR A 542 -33.17 -2.57 -26.60
CA THR A 542 -33.14 -2.54 -25.11
C THR A 542 -32.21 -3.59 -24.50
N VAL A 543 -31.76 -4.58 -25.27
CA VAL A 543 -30.88 -5.67 -24.80
C VAL A 543 -29.43 -5.31 -25.10
N CYS A 544 -28.65 -5.09 -24.03
CA CYS A 544 -27.20 -4.89 -24.12
C CYS A 544 -26.50 -6.06 -23.45
N ASN A 545 -25.65 -6.78 -24.20
CA ASN A 545 -24.75 -7.79 -23.65
C ASN A 545 -23.54 -7.12 -22.99
N ASN A 546 -22.88 -7.80 -22.06
CA ASN A 546 -21.60 -7.36 -21.48
C ASN A 546 -21.63 -5.97 -20.81
N GLN A 547 -22.78 -5.54 -20.26
CA GLN A 547 -23.01 -4.20 -19.71
C GLN A 547 -21.92 -3.74 -18.73
N TRP A 548 -21.56 -4.61 -17.77
CA TRP A 548 -20.53 -4.29 -16.78
C TRP A 548 -19.14 -4.08 -17.42
N ASN A 549 -18.79 -4.91 -18.39
CA ASN A 549 -17.52 -4.81 -19.12
C ASN A 549 -17.44 -3.50 -19.92
N ILE A 550 -18.52 -3.14 -20.62
CA ILE A 550 -18.62 -1.90 -21.38
C ILE A 550 -18.58 -0.68 -20.45
N TYR A 551 -19.26 -0.74 -19.31
CA TYR A 551 -19.15 0.29 -18.27
C TYR A 551 -17.71 0.45 -17.78
N LEU A 552 -16.99 -0.66 -17.53
CA LEU A 552 -15.58 -0.62 -17.14
C LEU A 552 -14.67 -0.05 -18.25
N ILE A 553 -14.97 -0.29 -19.53
CA ILE A 553 -14.28 0.34 -20.67
C ILE A 553 -14.53 1.86 -20.66
N GLY A 554 -15.78 2.30 -20.43
CA GLY A 554 -16.12 3.71 -20.34
C GLY A 554 -15.43 4.43 -19.16
N VAL A 555 -15.37 3.78 -18.00
CA VAL A 555 -14.63 4.28 -16.83
C VAL A 555 -13.12 4.39 -17.14
N ASP A 556 -12.52 3.36 -17.74
CA ASP A 556 -11.09 3.38 -18.09
C ASP A 556 -10.76 4.39 -19.20
N SER A 557 -11.72 4.66 -20.10
CA SER A 557 -11.64 5.73 -21.09
C SER A 557 -11.50 7.10 -20.41
N GLY A 558 -12.30 7.39 -19.38
CA GLY A 558 -12.19 8.62 -18.59
C GLY A 558 -10.87 8.72 -17.80
N LYS A 559 -10.39 7.61 -17.26
CA LYS A 559 -9.06 7.54 -16.61
C LYS A 559 -7.91 7.77 -17.59
N SER A 560 -8.12 7.43 -18.86
CA SER A 560 -7.12 7.60 -19.93
C SER A 560 -7.21 8.96 -20.65
N GLY A 561 -8.30 9.71 -20.45
CA GLY A 561 -8.55 11.01 -21.11
C GLY A 561 -9.39 10.93 -22.40
N CYS A 562 -9.86 9.74 -22.77
CA CYS A 562 -10.70 9.48 -23.95
C CYS A 562 -12.18 9.81 -23.67
N PHE A 563 -12.48 11.08 -23.41
CA PHE A 563 -13.80 11.52 -22.94
C PHE A 563 -14.94 11.38 -23.96
N PHE A 564 -14.64 11.36 -25.26
CA PHE A 564 -15.63 11.04 -26.29
C PHE A 564 -16.21 9.63 -26.10
N VAL A 565 -15.34 8.63 -25.90
CA VAL A 565 -15.72 7.24 -25.74
C VAL A 565 -16.53 7.08 -24.46
N MET A 566 -16.05 7.68 -23.37
CA MET A 566 -16.75 7.71 -22.09
C MET A 566 -18.15 8.31 -22.22
N ALA A 567 -18.29 9.50 -22.83
CA ALA A 567 -19.58 10.17 -22.96
C ALA A 567 -20.62 9.32 -23.72
N ASN A 568 -20.23 8.70 -24.84
CA ASN A 568 -21.13 7.84 -25.62
C ASN A 568 -21.60 6.61 -24.83
N ILE A 569 -20.69 5.94 -24.12
CA ILE A 569 -21.01 4.76 -23.30
C ILE A 569 -21.95 5.14 -22.14
N MET A 570 -21.63 6.21 -21.40
CA MET A 570 -22.43 6.62 -20.25
C MET A 570 -23.82 7.11 -20.69
N GLN A 571 -23.91 7.84 -21.82
CA GLN A 571 -25.18 8.30 -22.38
C GLN A 571 -26.12 7.14 -22.71
N PHE A 572 -25.60 6.05 -23.26
CA PHE A 572 -26.38 4.83 -23.49
C PHE A 572 -26.86 4.22 -22.16
N PHE A 573 -26.00 4.08 -21.16
CA PHE A 573 -26.42 3.48 -19.89
C PHE A 573 -27.43 4.32 -19.11
N VAL A 574 -27.39 5.65 -19.21
CA VAL A 574 -28.40 6.51 -18.57
C VAL A 574 -29.83 6.17 -19.04
N THR A 575 -30.00 5.78 -20.31
CA THR A 575 -31.33 5.45 -20.86
C THR A 575 -31.81 4.05 -20.50
N VAL A 576 -30.90 3.16 -20.08
CA VAL A 576 -31.20 1.73 -19.81
C VAL A 576 -31.23 1.41 -18.32
N VAL A 577 -30.63 2.23 -17.46
CA VAL A 577 -30.54 1.98 -16.02
C VAL A 577 -31.85 2.29 -15.30
N ASP A 578 -32.34 1.32 -14.52
CA ASP A 578 -33.57 1.42 -13.73
C ASP A 578 -33.37 2.03 -12.33
N VAL A 579 -32.14 2.02 -11.81
CA VAL A 579 -31.83 2.51 -10.45
C VAL A 579 -31.49 4.01 -10.47
N ASP A 580 -32.24 4.83 -9.74
CA ASP A 580 -32.05 6.28 -9.67
C ASP A 580 -30.63 6.67 -9.25
N ALA A 581 -30.07 6.04 -8.20
CA ALA A 581 -28.71 6.30 -7.76
C ALA A 581 -27.69 6.07 -8.89
N SER A 582 -27.81 4.98 -9.64
CA SER A 582 -26.96 4.69 -10.78
C SER A 582 -27.16 5.70 -11.92
N ARG A 583 -28.40 6.20 -12.12
CA ARG A 583 -28.70 7.24 -13.11
C ARG A 583 -28.04 8.58 -12.76
N TYR A 584 -28.14 9.02 -11.51
CA TYR A 584 -27.43 10.20 -10.98
C TYR A 584 -25.92 10.07 -11.19
N TRP A 585 -25.35 8.91 -10.84
CA TRP A 585 -23.93 8.65 -11.03
C TRP A 585 -23.50 8.74 -12.50
N LEU A 586 -24.24 8.09 -13.41
CA LEU A 586 -23.92 8.12 -14.83
C LEU A 586 -24.09 9.52 -15.45
N ARG A 587 -25.09 10.31 -15.03
CA ARG A 587 -25.25 11.70 -15.46
C ARG A 587 -24.11 12.59 -14.99
N ALA A 588 -23.64 12.41 -13.76
CA ALA A 588 -22.41 13.06 -13.31
C ALA A 588 -21.24 12.72 -14.26
N LEU A 589 -21.03 11.43 -14.55
CA LEU A 589 -19.98 10.98 -15.50
C LEU A 589 -20.13 11.58 -16.92
N ILE A 590 -21.34 11.77 -17.42
CA ILE A 590 -21.57 12.44 -18.71
C ILE A 590 -21.17 13.91 -18.64
N ASN A 591 -21.50 14.61 -17.55
CA ASN A 591 -21.18 16.03 -17.39
C ASN A 591 -19.67 16.29 -17.40
N ILE A 592 -18.87 15.49 -16.69
CA ILE A 592 -17.40 15.59 -16.77
C ILE A 592 -16.88 15.26 -18.17
N ALA A 593 -17.37 14.19 -18.79
CA ALA A 593 -16.91 13.77 -20.10
C ALA A 593 -17.23 14.80 -21.19
N THR A 594 -18.42 15.41 -21.14
CA THR A 594 -18.83 16.44 -22.09
C THR A 594 -18.07 17.75 -21.90
N ALA A 595 -17.79 18.16 -20.66
CA ALA A 595 -16.98 19.34 -20.36
C ALA A 595 -15.55 19.19 -20.88
N GLU A 596 -14.86 18.11 -20.51
CA GLU A 596 -13.46 17.90 -20.91
C GLU A 596 -13.32 17.68 -22.42
N LYS A 597 -14.24 16.92 -23.04
CA LYS A 597 -14.28 16.77 -24.51
C LYS A 597 -14.43 18.12 -25.21
N GLY A 598 -15.36 18.96 -24.75
CA GLY A 598 -15.62 20.27 -25.35
C GLY A 598 -14.42 21.21 -25.26
N MET A 599 -13.73 21.20 -24.12
CA MET A 599 -12.52 21.99 -23.91
C MET A 599 -11.40 21.57 -24.87
N VAL A 600 -11.06 20.27 -24.93
CA VAL A 600 -9.97 19.76 -25.79
C VAL A 600 -10.22 20.06 -27.26
N MET A 601 -11.44 19.83 -27.76
CA MET A 601 -11.81 20.09 -29.17
C MET A 601 -11.62 21.56 -29.55
N LYS A 602 -12.12 22.50 -28.74
CA LYS A 602 -12.10 23.92 -29.09
C LYS A 602 -10.72 24.57 -28.88
N VAL A 603 -9.94 24.14 -27.89
CA VAL A 603 -8.54 24.61 -27.70
C VAL A 603 -7.63 24.16 -28.86
N GLY A 604 -7.97 23.05 -29.51
CA GLY A 604 -7.30 22.55 -30.72
C GLY A 604 -7.38 23.48 -31.93
N ILE A 605 -8.34 24.43 -31.95
CA ILE A 605 -8.55 25.37 -33.05
C ILE A 605 -7.73 26.64 -32.77
N ASP A 606 -6.64 26.86 -33.52
CA ASP A 606 -5.71 27.99 -33.32
C ASP A 606 -6.40 29.37 -33.28
N GLN A 607 -7.41 29.56 -34.12
CA GLN A 607 -8.14 30.82 -34.26
C GLN A 607 -9.01 31.16 -33.03
N MET A 608 -9.39 30.17 -32.21
CA MET A 608 -10.25 30.38 -31.04
C MET A 608 -9.50 30.89 -29.81
N PHE A 609 -8.17 30.77 -29.78
CA PHE A 609 -7.33 31.22 -28.64
C PHE A 609 -6.78 32.64 -28.80
N ASP A 610 -7.10 33.30 -29.92
CA ASP A 610 -6.68 34.67 -30.26
C ASP A 610 -7.63 35.76 -29.73
N LEU A 611 -8.77 35.37 -29.13
CA LEU A 611 -9.71 36.24 -28.40
C LEU A 611 -10.10 37.52 -29.19
N ARG A 612 -10.36 37.37 -30.48
CA ARG A 612 -10.79 38.47 -31.38
C ARG A 612 -12.29 38.76 -31.21
N PRO A 613 -12.73 40.03 -31.23
CA PRO A 613 -14.15 40.36 -31.11
C PRO A 613 -14.98 39.77 -32.26
N GLY A 614 -16.07 39.06 -31.94
CA GLY A 614 -17.05 38.56 -32.93
C GLY A 614 -16.93 37.10 -33.37
N GLN A 615 -16.04 36.30 -32.77
CA GLN A 615 -15.97 34.84 -32.93
C GLN A 615 -16.41 34.13 -31.64
N ALA A 616 -16.93 32.89 -31.73
CA ALA A 616 -17.20 32.07 -30.56
C ALA A 616 -15.88 31.88 -29.78
N ASP A 617 -15.80 32.48 -28.60
CA ASP A 617 -14.54 32.66 -27.88
C ASP A 617 -14.28 31.43 -26.99
N ILE A 618 -13.00 31.14 -26.72
CA ILE A 618 -12.60 30.12 -25.74
C ILE A 618 -13.22 30.39 -24.36
N LEU A 619 -13.54 31.66 -24.06
CA LEU A 619 -14.24 32.07 -22.84
C LEU A 619 -15.64 31.45 -22.69
N ASP A 620 -16.42 31.36 -23.77
CA ASP A 620 -17.75 30.70 -23.74
C ASP A 620 -17.61 29.21 -23.42
N THR A 621 -16.52 28.60 -23.90
CA THR A 621 -16.20 27.19 -23.61
C THR A 621 -15.87 26.96 -22.15
N PHE A 622 -15.20 27.92 -21.49
CA PHE A 622 -15.01 27.87 -20.04
C PHE A 622 -16.34 27.97 -19.31
N GLU A 623 -17.25 28.87 -19.71
CA GLU A 623 -18.56 28.99 -19.08
C GLU A 623 -19.41 27.73 -19.23
N ASP A 624 -19.45 27.16 -20.43
CA ASP A 624 -20.12 25.89 -20.69
C ASP A 624 -19.53 24.76 -19.83
N SER A 625 -18.20 24.67 -19.78
CA SER A 625 -17.50 23.65 -18.99
C SER A 625 -17.77 23.80 -17.49
N ILE A 626 -17.71 25.03 -16.96
CA ILE A 626 -18.03 25.34 -15.56
C ILE A 626 -19.48 24.95 -15.25
N ARG A 627 -20.42 25.27 -16.14
CA ARG A 627 -21.85 24.91 -15.98
C ARG A 627 -22.04 23.39 -15.94
N ARG A 628 -21.37 22.65 -16.82
CA ARG A 628 -21.44 21.17 -16.84
C ARG A 628 -20.90 20.56 -15.56
N TYR A 629 -19.75 21.03 -15.07
CA TYR A 629 -19.24 20.57 -13.77
C TYR A 629 -20.19 20.93 -12.62
N ALA A 630 -20.80 22.11 -12.60
CA ALA A 630 -21.80 22.45 -11.59
C ALA A 630 -23.01 21.50 -11.62
N GLN A 631 -23.55 21.21 -12.81
CA GLN A 631 -24.61 20.21 -12.98
C GLN A 631 -24.19 18.81 -12.51
N GLY A 632 -22.94 18.41 -12.78
CA GLY A 632 -22.41 17.15 -12.27
C GLY A 632 -22.28 17.10 -10.75
N ASP A 633 -21.98 18.21 -10.08
CA ASP A 633 -22.00 18.30 -8.62
C ASP A 633 -23.40 18.10 -8.04
N GLU A 634 -24.42 18.68 -8.66
CA GLU A 634 -25.83 18.48 -8.31
C GLU A 634 -26.24 17.01 -8.46
N GLU A 635 -25.86 16.36 -9.56
CA GLU A 635 -26.10 14.94 -9.79
C GLU A 635 -25.37 14.06 -8.74
N LEU A 636 -24.13 14.41 -8.35
CA LEU A 636 -23.44 13.73 -7.26
C LEU A 636 -24.12 13.93 -5.90
N ASN A 637 -24.71 15.09 -5.63
CA ASN A 637 -25.52 15.30 -4.43
C ASN A 637 -26.75 14.38 -4.41
N GLY A 638 -27.44 14.24 -5.55
CA GLY A 638 -28.54 13.28 -5.71
C GLY A 638 -28.08 11.83 -5.46
N PHE A 639 -26.94 11.44 -6.03
CA PHE A 639 -26.34 10.13 -5.79
C PHE A 639 -26.00 9.89 -4.31
N MET A 640 -25.37 10.87 -3.65
CA MET A 640 -24.97 10.79 -2.24
C MET A 640 -26.15 10.91 -1.25
N ALA A 641 -27.30 11.41 -1.68
CA ALA A 641 -28.52 11.38 -0.88
C ALA A 641 -29.13 9.97 -0.80
N LEU A 642 -28.93 9.15 -1.84
CA LEU A 642 -29.45 7.79 -1.94
C LEU A 642 -28.47 6.71 -1.45
N MET A 643 -27.20 7.08 -1.22
CA MET A 643 -26.10 6.16 -0.89
C MET A 643 -25.24 6.69 0.27
N ASP A 644 -24.57 5.82 1.03
CA ASP A 644 -23.71 6.26 2.15
C ASP A 644 -22.65 7.32 1.80
N ILE A 645 -22.56 8.39 2.59
CA ILE A 645 -21.46 9.37 2.45
C ILE A 645 -20.16 8.69 2.85
N SER A 646 -19.24 8.59 1.90
CA SER A 646 -18.03 7.83 2.09
C SER A 646 -16.86 8.56 1.43
N SER A 647 -15.63 8.41 1.95
CA SER A 647 -14.46 9.23 1.59
C SER A 647 -14.23 9.41 0.08
N GLN A 648 -14.22 8.33 -0.70
CA GLN A 648 -14.15 8.35 -2.18
C GLN A 648 -15.28 9.14 -2.86
N ARG A 649 -16.52 9.08 -2.35
CA ARG A 649 -17.64 9.86 -2.92
C ARG A 649 -17.47 11.35 -2.60
N LEU A 650 -16.99 11.67 -1.40
CA LEU A 650 -16.62 13.03 -1.03
C LEU A 650 -15.44 13.55 -1.87
N PHE A 651 -14.44 12.69 -2.14
CA PHE A 651 -13.34 12.99 -3.05
C PHE A 651 -13.85 13.30 -4.46
N ALA A 652 -14.76 12.47 -5.00
CA ALA A 652 -15.39 12.72 -6.30
C ALA A 652 -16.06 14.10 -6.34
N LYS A 653 -16.81 14.47 -5.30
CA LYS A 653 -17.41 15.80 -5.17
C LYS A 653 -16.34 16.91 -5.14
N TRP A 654 -15.31 16.78 -4.30
CA TRP A 654 -14.24 17.77 -4.19
C TRP A 654 -13.44 17.92 -5.48
N PHE A 655 -13.28 16.84 -6.25
CA PHE A 655 -12.64 16.86 -7.55
C PHE A 655 -13.40 17.73 -8.57
N TYR A 656 -14.74 17.67 -8.57
CA TYR A 656 -15.56 18.57 -9.40
C TYR A 656 -15.34 20.04 -9.02
N LEU A 657 -15.37 20.33 -7.72
CA LEU A 657 -15.16 21.69 -7.22
C LEU A 657 -13.76 22.22 -7.55
N LEU A 658 -12.72 21.39 -7.42
CA LEU A 658 -11.35 21.74 -7.81
C LEU A 658 -11.27 22.14 -9.28
N ARG A 659 -11.90 21.36 -10.17
CA ARG A 659 -11.85 21.64 -11.61
C ARG A 659 -12.63 22.88 -11.99
N VAL A 660 -13.77 23.13 -11.36
CA VAL A 660 -14.52 24.39 -11.51
C VAL A 660 -13.66 25.60 -11.14
N GLU A 661 -13.01 25.56 -9.98
CA GLU A 661 -12.14 26.65 -9.55
C GLU A 661 -10.93 26.81 -10.47
N PHE A 662 -10.35 25.72 -10.95
CA PHE A 662 -9.28 25.77 -11.96
C PHE A 662 -9.74 26.46 -13.25
N PHE A 663 -10.90 26.09 -13.80
CA PHE A 663 -11.43 26.73 -15.01
C PHE A 663 -11.79 28.20 -14.81
N LYS A 664 -12.34 28.58 -13.65
CA LYS A 664 -12.55 30.00 -13.31
C LYS A 664 -11.23 30.77 -13.27
N THR A 665 -10.20 30.20 -12.65
CA THR A 665 -8.87 30.82 -12.59
C THR A 665 -8.25 30.96 -13.98
N MET A 666 -8.32 29.93 -14.83
CA MET A 666 -7.78 30.00 -16.20
C MET A 666 -8.56 30.97 -17.10
N LYS A 667 -9.89 31.01 -16.98
CA LYS A 667 -10.72 31.99 -17.69
C LYS A 667 -10.31 33.41 -17.30
N SER A 668 -10.28 33.71 -16.00
CA SER A 668 -9.89 35.03 -15.49
C SER A 668 -8.45 35.41 -15.85
N PHE A 669 -7.55 34.41 -15.86
CA PHE A 669 -6.17 34.57 -16.32
C PHE A 669 -6.14 35.07 -17.77
N LEU A 670 -6.82 34.39 -18.70
CA LEU A 670 -6.82 34.76 -20.13
C LEU A 670 -7.49 36.10 -20.39
N GLU A 671 -8.61 36.39 -19.72
CA GLU A 671 -9.30 37.69 -19.81
C GLU A 671 -8.38 38.85 -19.43
N LYS A 672 -7.69 38.72 -18.29
CA LYS A 672 -6.76 39.74 -17.79
C LYS A 672 -5.48 39.80 -18.62
N LEU A 673 -4.99 38.69 -19.17
CA LEU A 673 -3.84 38.66 -20.07
C LEU A 673 -4.13 39.42 -21.38
N ASN A 674 -5.35 39.29 -21.93
CA ASN A 674 -5.77 40.09 -23.07
C ASN A 674 -5.88 41.58 -22.75
N GLN A 675 -6.42 41.92 -21.57
CA GLN A 675 -6.46 43.31 -21.11
C GLN A 675 -5.05 43.88 -20.92
N TYR A 676 -4.10 43.07 -20.47
CA TYR A 676 -2.69 43.44 -20.31
C TYR A 676 -2.03 43.84 -21.65
N MET A 677 -2.40 43.15 -22.75
CA MET A 677 -1.97 43.46 -24.11
C MET A 677 -2.54 44.77 -24.66
N ASN A 678 -3.63 45.29 -24.08
CA ASN A 678 -4.23 46.55 -24.53
C ASN A 678 -3.43 47.76 -23.98
N PRO A 679 -2.87 48.63 -24.84
CA PRO A 679 -2.06 49.76 -24.40
C PRO A 679 -2.87 50.85 -23.67
N ARG A 680 -4.22 50.85 -23.76
CA ARG A 680 -5.09 51.89 -23.18
C ARG A 680 -5.46 51.67 -21.70
N ILE A 681 -5.11 50.53 -21.10
CA ILE A 681 -5.54 50.14 -19.75
C ILE A 681 -4.42 50.39 -18.72
N ARG A 682 -4.71 51.16 -17.66
CA ARG A 682 -3.73 51.60 -16.63
C ARG A 682 -3.49 50.61 -15.47
N ARG A 683 -4.32 49.57 -15.27
CA ARG A 683 -4.31 48.70 -14.06
C ARG A 683 -3.43 47.43 -14.13
N LYS A 684 -2.45 47.41 -15.04
CA LYS A 684 -1.68 46.22 -15.44
C LYS A 684 -1.03 45.41 -14.31
N LYS A 685 -0.41 46.05 -13.30
CA LYS A 685 0.28 45.34 -12.20
C LYS A 685 -0.66 44.73 -11.17
N LYS A 686 -1.77 45.42 -10.81
CA LYS A 686 -2.73 44.93 -9.82
C LYS A 686 -3.45 43.68 -10.33
N ASP A 687 -3.87 43.70 -11.60
CA ASP A 687 -4.58 42.58 -12.20
C ASP A 687 -3.73 41.29 -12.19
N MET A 688 -2.40 41.42 -12.40
CA MET A 688 -1.45 40.30 -12.33
C MET A 688 -1.24 39.79 -10.89
N VAL A 689 -1.23 40.66 -9.88
CA VAL A 689 -1.15 40.25 -8.46
C VAL A 689 -2.41 39.48 -8.07
N ASP A 690 -3.59 39.97 -8.45
CA ASP A 690 -4.87 39.29 -8.16
C ASP A 690 -4.91 37.89 -8.81
N ILE A 691 -4.38 37.74 -10.04
CA ILE A 691 -4.26 36.43 -10.71
C ILE A 691 -3.29 35.51 -9.97
N GLN A 692 -2.13 36.02 -9.53
CA GLN A 692 -1.17 35.23 -8.77
C GLN A 692 -1.80 34.67 -7.50
N GLU A 693 -2.58 35.48 -6.78
CA GLU A 693 -3.31 35.05 -5.58
C GLU A 693 -4.35 33.96 -5.91
N MET A 694 -5.10 34.13 -7.01
CA MET A 694 -6.05 33.11 -7.48
C MET A 694 -5.35 31.78 -7.82
N LEU A 695 -4.21 31.82 -8.53
CA LEU A 695 -3.43 30.63 -8.88
C LEU A 695 -2.84 29.95 -7.65
N LEU A 696 -2.30 30.71 -6.69
CA LEU A 696 -1.81 30.18 -5.42
C LEU A 696 -2.92 29.51 -4.62
N ARG A 697 -4.10 30.12 -4.57
CA ARG A 697 -5.28 29.52 -3.95
C ARG A 697 -5.69 28.22 -4.63
N THR A 698 -5.73 28.19 -5.97
CA THR A 698 -6.04 26.95 -6.72
C THR A 698 -4.98 25.87 -6.45
N ALA A 699 -3.69 26.21 -6.40
CA ALA A 699 -2.61 25.28 -6.07
C ALA A 699 -2.78 24.69 -4.65
N HIS A 700 -3.07 25.55 -3.67
CA HIS A 700 -3.30 25.13 -2.30
C HIS A 700 -4.51 24.21 -2.15
N MET A 701 -5.59 24.45 -2.90
CA MET A 701 -6.75 23.56 -2.90
C MET A 701 -6.40 22.15 -3.41
N HIS A 702 -5.58 22.02 -4.46
CA HIS A 702 -5.15 20.72 -4.96
C HIS A 702 -4.30 19.97 -3.91
N ASP A 703 -3.40 20.68 -3.24
CA ASP A 703 -2.57 20.12 -2.17
C ASP A 703 -3.42 19.63 -0.98
N PHE A 704 -4.37 20.44 -0.54
CA PHE A 704 -5.28 20.09 0.54
C PHE A 704 -6.10 18.84 0.22
N VAL A 705 -6.67 18.75 -0.99
CA VAL A 705 -7.42 17.56 -1.41
C VAL A 705 -6.51 16.33 -1.49
N ALA A 706 -5.27 16.47 -1.96
CA ALA A 706 -4.32 15.37 -2.02
C ALA A 706 -4.03 14.77 -0.63
N HIS A 707 -3.97 15.61 0.41
CA HIS A 707 -3.68 15.16 1.78
C HIS A 707 -4.92 14.86 2.62
N SER A 708 -6.13 15.19 2.14
CA SER A 708 -7.38 15.01 2.90
C SER A 708 -7.97 13.60 2.84
N PHE A 709 -7.41 12.70 2.02
CA PHE A 709 -7.92 11.34 1.86
C PHE A 709 -6.79 10.33 2.01
N PHE A 710 -6.71 9.66 3.16
CA PHE A 710 -5.65 8.68 3.44
C PHE A 710 -5.55 7.56 2.40
N ASP A 711 -6.71 7.01 2.04
CA ASP A 711 -6.85 5.84 1.17
C ASP A 711 -6.65 6.17 -0.33
N VAL A 712 -6.28 7.41 -0.67
CA VAL A 712 -6.02 7.84 -2.05
C VAL A 712 -4.82 7.09 -2.64
N ASP A 713 -4.99 6.58 -3.85
CA ASP A 713 -3.93 5.87 -4.56
C ASP A 713 -2.88 6.82 -5.12
N LYS A 714 -1.68 6.29 -5.38
CA LYS A 714 -0.54 7.08 -5.85
C LYS A 714 -0.83 7.82 -7.16
N LYS A 715 -1.48 7.17 -8.12
CA LYS A 715 -1.78 7.76 -9.44
C LYS A 715 -2.76 8.93 -9.31
N SER A 716 -3.73 8.82 -8.40
CA SER A 716 -4.62 9.94 -8.07
C SER A 716 -3.87 11.14 -7.48
N LEU A 717 -2.89 10.90 -6.59
CA LEU A 717 -2.03 11.96 -6.04
C LEU A 717 -1.20 12.65 -7.13
N GLU A 718 -0.62 11.87 -8.05
CA GLU A 718 0.20 12.39 -9.14
C GLU A 718 -0.60 13.32 -10.08
N ILE A 719 -1.87 13.01 -10.33
CA ILE A 719 -2.76 13.88 -11.13
C ILE A 719 -2.97 15.21 -10.41
N LEU A 720 -3.33 15.19 -9.12
CA LEU A 720 -3.55 16.42 -8.34
C LEU A 720 -2.27 17.27 -8.21
N GLU A 721 -1.13 16.61 -7.99
CA GLU A 721 0.18 17.25 -7.91
C GLU A 721 0.57 17.93 -9.23
N SER A 722 0.28 17.31 -10.37
CA SER A 722 0.60 17.87 -11.69
C SER A 722 -0.09 19.22 -11.91
N TYR A 723 -1.38 19.33 -11.60
CA TYR A 723 -2.12 20.60 -11.74
C TYR A 723 -1.70 21.64 -10.69
N ARG A 724 -1.33 21.20 -9.47
CA ARG A 724 -0.72 22.08 -8.45
C ARG A 724 0.56 22.72 -8.99
N ILE A 725 1.47 21.91 -9.55
CA ILE A 725 2.74 22.35 -10.14
C ILE A 725 2.50 23.31 -11.30
N CYS A 726 1.56 23.02 -12.21
CA CYS A 726 1.24 23.95 -13.31
C CYS A 726 0.79 25.32 -12.80
N CYS A 727 -0.03 25.38 -11.75
CA CYS A 727 -0.45 26.65 -11.14
C CYS A 727 0.75 27.42 -10.54
N LEU A 728 1.64 26.74 -9.82
CA LEU A 728 2.85 27.35 -9.24
C LEU A 728 3.83 27.86 -10.31
N ILE A 729 3.96 27.13 -11.42
CA ILE A 729 4.78 27.55 -12.57
C ILE A 729 4.18 28.79 -13.23
N LEU A 730 2.86 28.87 -13.39
CA LEU A 730 2.21 30.09 -13.88
C LEU A 730 2.46 31.28 -12.95
N VAL A 731 2.39 31.09 -11.62
CA VAL A 731 2.74 32.15 -10.65
C VAL A 731 4.19 32.62 -10.85
N TYR A 732 5.12 31.68 -10.98
CA TYR A 732 6.53 31.99 -11.22
C TYR A 732 6.76 32.68 -12.58
N ALA A 733 6.04 32.25 -13.63
CA ALA A 733 6.08 32.85 -14.96
C ALA A 733 5.57 34.28 -14.94
N ILE A 734 4.43 34.57 -14.29
CA ILE A 734 3.91 35.95 -14.16
C ILE A 734 4.94 36.83 -13.44
N LYS A 735 5.50 36.34 -12.33
CA LYS A 735 6.51 37.08 -11.55
C LYS A 735 7.74 37.42 -12.39
N SER A 736 8.28 36.42 -13.09
CA SER A 736 9.56 36.52 -13.82
C SER A 736 9.43 37.22 -15.18
N LEU A 737 8.33 37.02 -15.90
CA LEU A 737 8.18 37.48 -17.29
C LEU A 737 7.29 38.73 -17.44
N LEU A 738 6.29 38.92 -16.57
CA LEU A 738 5.26 39.94 -16.76
C LEU A 738 5.37 41.11 -15.78
N THR A 739 5.60 40.85 -14.49
CA THR A 739 5.64 41.92 -13.48
C THR A 739 7.03 42.49 -13.22
N GLY A 740 8.08 41.69 -13.43
CA GLY A 740 9.48 42.04 -13.13
C GLY A 740 9.72 42.17 -11.62
N VAL A 741 10.65 41.39 -11.07
CA VAL A 741 11.01 41.42 -9.64
C VAL A 741 12.52 41.63 -9.53
N GLU A 742 12.97 42.38 -8.51
CA GLU A 742 14.40 42.46 -8.19
C GLU A 742 14.92 41.08 -7.74
N PRO A 743 16.13 40.66 -8.17
CA PRO A 743 16.66 39.32 -7.89
C PRO A 743 16.80 38.97 -6.39
N SER A 744 16.79 39.97 -5.50
CA SER A 744 16.83 39.81 -4.04
C SER A 744 15.50 39.33 -3.41
N GLN A 745 14.38 39.37 -4.15
CA GLN A 745 13.04 38.98 -3.68
C GLN A 745 12.45 37.75 -4.41
N GLU A 746 13.23 37.08 -5.26
CA GLU A 746 12.79 35.88 -6.00
C GLU A 746 12.69 34.66 -5.07
N HIS A 747 11.51 34.44 -4.48
CA HIS A 747 11.21 33.20 -3.77
C HIS A 747 10.63 32.17 -4.76
N ILE A 748 11.39 31.11 -5.04
CA ILE A 748 10.91 29.93 -5.77
C ILE A 748 10.22 29.00 -4.77
N ASP A 749 9.01 28.53 -5.08
CA ASP A 749 8.35 27.53 -4.25
C ASP A 749 9.23 26.25 -4.19
N PRO A 750 9.52 25.70 -2.99
CA PRO A 750 10.36 24.52 -2.84
C PRO A 750 9.91 23.32 -3.67
N SER A 751 8.61 23.23 -3.98
CA SER A 751 8.02 22.19 -4.83
C SER A 751 8.54 22.21 -6.27
N LEU A 752 9.05 23.35 -6.74
CA LEU A 752 9.59 23.52 -8.10
C LEU A 752 11.09 23.20 -8.17
N ILE A 753 11.79 23.14 -7.04
CA ILE A 753 13.23 22.85 -6.98
C ILE A 753 13.60 21.53 -7.69
N PRO A 754 12.84 20.42 -7.52
CA PRO A 754 13.14 19.17 -8.21
C PRO A 754 13.13 19.27 -9.75
N LEU A 755 12.47 20.29 -10.32
CA LEU A 755 12.38 20.52 -11.76
C LEU A 755 13.57 21.33 -12.30
N ILE A 756 14.25 22.11 -11.46
CA ILE A 756 15.34 23.01 -11.87
C ILE A 756 16.50 22.25 -12.54
N PRO A 757 16.99 21.10 -11.99
CA PRO A 757 18.03 20.32 -12.67
C PRO A 757 17.61 19.92 -14.09
N MET A 758 16.33 19.60 -14.31
CA MET A 758 15.82 19.13 -15.61
C MET A 758 15.91 20.19 -16.70
N ILE A 759 15.99 21.47 -16.35
CA ILE A 759 16.13 22.57 -17.30
C ILE A 759 17.45 22.41 -18.11
N ARG A 760 18.52 21.93 -17.46
CA ARG A 760 19.90 21.87 -18.01
C ARG A 760 20.23 20.61 -18.82
N TYR A 761 19.46 19.52 -18.70
CA TYR A 761 19.87 18.19 -19.21
C TYR A 761 19.20 17.70 -20.52
N VAL A 762 18.11 18.29 -21.03
CA VAL A 762 17.32 17.72 -22.15
C VAL A 762 18.00 17.79 -23.54
N ASN A 763 19.27 18.16 -23.64
CA ASN A 763 20.02 17.96 -24.90
C ASN A 763 20.61 16.54 -25.02
N ALA A 764 20.52 15.72 -23.96
CA ALA A 764 20.81 14.29 -23.99
C ALA A 764 19.51 13.50 -23.74
N ASP A 765 19.30 12.44 -24.51
CA ASP A 765 18.11 11.59 -24.56
C ASP A 765 17.31 11.47 -23.23
N MET A 766 16.07 11.98 -23.24
CA MET A 766 15.09 11.84 -22.15
C MET A 766 14.85 10.37 -21.74
N ASN A 767 15.17 9.42 -22.63
CA ASN A 767 15.04 7.99 -22.38
C ASN A 767 16.09 7.44 -21.40
N GLY A 768 17.27 8.07 -21.29
CA GLY A 768 18.34 7.61 -20.39
C GLY A 768 18.18 8.07 -18.94
N PHE A 769 17.63 9.28 -18.71
CA PHE A 769 17.60 9.90 -17.38
C PHE A 769 16.37 9.50 -16.54
N THR A 770 15.31 9.00 -17.17
CA THR A 770 14.16 8.38 -16.47
C THR A 770 14.56 7.12 -15.69
N ASN A 771 15.72 6.53 -15.98
CA ASN A 771 16.24 5.36 -15.27
C ASN A 771 16.92 5.70 -13.92
N SER A 772 17.36 6.95 -13.69
CA SER A 772 18.06 7.35 -12.45
C SER A 772 17.09 7.73 -11.31
N TRP A 773 15.84 8.06 -11.64
CA TRP A 773 14.76 8.28 -10.69
C TRP A 773 14.07 6.95 -10.33
N LYS A 774 14.61 6.27 -9.31
CA LYS A 774 14.10 4.99 -8.75
C LYS A 774 13.50 4.05 -9.80
N ALA A 775 14.37 3.35 -10.53
CA ALA A 775 14.02 2.10 -11.21
C ALA A 775 13.20 1.20 -10.26
N GLY A 776 11.90 1.10 -10.51
CA GLY A 776 10.97 0.31 -9.68
C GLY A 776 9.48 0.62 -9.83
N GLU A 777 9.07 1.77 -10.39
CA GLU A 777 7.64 2.13 -10.41
C GLU A 777 7.10 2.38 -11.84
N ILE A 778 6.29 1.42 -12.28
CA ILE A 778 5.72 1.19 -13.62
C ILE A 778 4.77 2.32 -14.12
N ASP A 779 4.54 3.41 -13.39
CA ASP A 779 3.48 4.41 -13.70
C ASP A 779 4.00 5.85 -13.97
N GLN A 780 5.33 6.06 -14.06
CA GLN A 780 5.92 7.41 -14.11
C GLN A 780 5.75 8.16 -15.46
N GLN A 781 5.30 7.52 -16.54
CA GLN A 781 5.17 8.16 -17.86
C GLN A 781 3.95 9.08 -18.01
N GLU A 782 2.91 8.95 -17.17
CA GLU A 782 1.74 9.85 -17.27
C GLU A 782 2.05 11.29 -16.83
N ARG A 783 3.14 11.47 -16.06
CA ARG A 783 3.70 12.77 -15.68
C ARG A 783 4.32 13.52 -16.87
N LEU A 784 4.76 12.83 -17.93
CA LEU A 784 5.66 13.41 -18.93
C LEU A 784 5.03 14.57 -19.74
N ALA A 785 3.78 14.50 -20.17
CA ALA A 785 3.22 15.52 -21.07
C ALA A 785 3.14 16.92 -20.41
N LEU A 786 2.50 17.02 -19.24
CA LEU A 786 2.40 18.28 -18.50
C LEU A 786 3.75 18.72 -17.93
N TYR A 787 4.61 17.79 -17.50
CA TYR A 787 5.96 18.14 -17.02
C TYR A 787 6.87 18.62 -18.16
N THR A 788 6.81 18.03 -19.36
CA THR A 788 7.57 18.50 -20.52
C THR A 788 7.17 19.91 -20.90
N GLN A 789 5.85 20.21 -20.92
CA GLN A 789 5.38 21.58 -21.14
C GLN A 789 5.85 22.53 -20.01
N SER A 790 5.83 22.05 -18.77
CA SER A 790 6.28 22.78 -17.58
C SER A 790 7.79 23.08 -17.62
N ILE A 791 8.61 22.14 -18.07
CA ILE A 791 10.06 22.32 -18.25
C ILE A 791 10.33 23.30 -19.38
N GLN A 792 9.56 23.23 -20.48
CA GLN A 792 9.70 24.14 -21.61
C GLN A 792 9.46 25.59 -21.21
N ILE A 793 8.40 25.90 -20.44
CA ILE A 793 8.19 27.27 -19.96
C ILE A 793 9.27 27.72 -18.96
N LEU A 794 9.75 26.82 -18.09
CA LEU A 794 10.86 27.14 -17.18
C LEU A 794 12.15 27.50 -17.94
N ARG A 795 12.41 26.87 -19.09
CA ARG A 795 13.51 27.22 -20.00
C ARG A 795 13.35 28.60 -20.61
N GLU A 796 12.18 28.90 -21.14
CA GLU A 796 11.88 30.23 -21.69
C GLU A 796 12.09 31.32 -20.63
N ILE A 797 11.73 31.05 -19.37
CA ILE A 797 11.99 31.95 -18.24
C ILE A 797 13.51 32.14 -18.02
N GLU A 798 14.30 31.06 -17.97
CA GLU A 798 15.76 31.17 -17.81
C GLU A 798 16.43 31.89 -18.99
N GLN A 799 16.02 31.60 -20.23
CA GLN A 799 16.54 32.27 -21.43
C GLN A 799 16.19 33.76 -21.45
N HIS A 800 14.99 34.12 -21.03
CA HIS A 800 14.59 35.52 -20.88
C HIS A 800 15.40 36.25 -19.81
N LYS A 801 15.73 35.59 -18.68
CA LYS A 801 16.63 36.16 -17.64
C LYS A 801 18.05 36.40 -18.17
N LEU A 802 18.53 35.54 -19.08
CA LEU A 802 19.84 35.64 -19.72
C LEU A 802 19.87 36.64 -20.90
N GLN A 803 18.80 37.40 -21.14
CA GLN A 803 18.66 38.41 -22.21
C GLN A 803 18.88 37.86 -23.64
N SER A 804 18.68 36.55 -23.86
CA SER A 804 18.98 35.87 -25.13
C SER A 804 17.77 35.55 -26.01
N ALA A 805 16.55 35.94 -25.64
CA ALA A 805 15.32 35.54 -26.34
C ALA A 805 14.59 36.72 -27.06
N PRO A 806 14.14 36.55 -28.32
CA PRO A 806 13.29 37.50 -29.05
C PRO A 806 11.76 37.31 -28.83
N SER A 807 11.35 36.33 -28.01
CA SER A 807 9.95 35.90 -27.83
C SER A 807 9.12 36.88 -26.98
N ASN A 808 7.89 37.21 -27.40
CA ASN A 808 6.97 38.03 -26.58
C ASN A 808 6.55 37.25 -25.31
N PRO A 809 6.88 37.71 -24.09
CA PRO A 809 6.63 36.95 -22.87
C PRO A 809 5.15 36.66 -22.59
N VAL A 810 4.24 37.51 -23.08
CA VAL A 810 2.79 37.28 -22.98
C VAL A 810 2.37 36.07 -23.81
N LEU A 811 2.93 35.93 -25.02
CA LEU A 811 2.63 34.80 -25.91
C LEU A 811 3.14 33.49 -25.31
N VAL A 812 4.35 33.50 -24.73
CA VAL A 812 4.93 32.32 -24.06
C VAL A 812 4.00 31.79 -22.96
N VAL A 813 3.50 32.66 -22.07
CA VAL A 813 2.61 32.24 -20.99
C VAL A 813 1.23 31.81 -21.53
N ARG A 814 0.72 32.49 -22.57
CA ARG A 814 -0.53 32.11 -23.25
C ARG A 814 -0.43 30.72 -23.87
N ASP A 815 0.67 30.43 -24.56
CA ASP A 815 0.91 29.17 -25.24
C ASP A 815 1.07 28.02 -24.25
N PHE A 816 1.66 28.28 -23.07
CA PHE A 816 1.70 27.30 -21.98
C PHE A 816 0.31 26.97 -21.43
N VAL A 817 -0.54 27.97 -21.16
CA VAL A 817 -1.94 27.74 -20.75
C VAL A 817 -2.67 26.94 -21.82
N ARG A 818 -2.45 27.26 -23.10
CA ARG A 818 -3.02 26.54 -24.22
C ARG A 818 -2.58 25.08 -24.26
N ALA A 819 -1.27 24.82 -24.15
CA ALA A 819 -0.71 23.47 -24.14
C ALA A 819 -1.24 22.63 -22.98
N MET A 820 -1.39 23.24 -21.79
CA MET A 820 -1.99 22.61 -20.63
C MET A 820 -3.46 22.23 -20.86
N LEU A 821 -4.26 23.11 -21.49
CA LEU A 821 -5.69 22.85 -21.76
C LEU A 821 -5.95 21.86 -22.91
N LYS A 822 -4.98 21.67 -23.83
CA LYS A 822 -5.02 20.59 -24.83
C LYS A 822 -4.96 19.21 -24.17
N ILE A 823 -4.43 19.11 -22.95
CA ILE A 823 -4.32 17.87 -22.20
C ILE A 823 -5.56 17.73 -21.30
N PRO A 824 -6.47 16.77 -21.58
CA PRO A 824 -7.66 16.55 -20.76
C PRO A 824 -7.27 16.17 -19.32
N MET A 825 -8.01 16.67 -18.33
CA MET A 825 -7.79 16.24 -16.95
C MET A 825 -8.39 14.86 -16.76
N LYS A 826 -7.51 13.84 -16.74
CA LYS A 826 -7.90 12.46 -16.46
C LYS A 826 -8.62 12.33 -15.14
N ILE A 827 -9.62 11.46 -15.09
CA ILE A 827 -10.33 11.18 -13.85
C ILE A 827 -9.45 10.29 -12.95
N PRO A 828 -9.15 10.69 -11.70
CA PRO A 828 -8.32 9.92 -10.79
C PRO A 828 -8.89 8.50 -10.54
N PRO A 829 -8.08 7.44 -10.46
CA PRO A 829 -8.59 6.09 -10.15
C PRO A 829 -9.39 6.03 -8.84
N TYR A 830 -8.97 6.76 -7.81
CA TYR A 830 -9.66 6.92 -6.52
C TYR A 830 -11.02 7.60 -6.64
N PHE A 831 -11.36 8.18 -7.79
CA PHE A 831 -12.73 8.63 -8.06
C PHE A 831 -13.71 7.45 -8.11
N PHE A 832 -13.28 6.29 -8.62
CA PHE A 832 -14.13 5.14 -8.92
C PHE A 832 -14.03 4.00 -7.91
N ASP A 833 -12.85 3.77 -7.33
CA ASP A 833 -12.62 2.62 -6.46
C ASP A 833 -11.70 2.95 -5.29
N ARG A 834 -11.91 2.25 -4.16
CA ARG A 834 -11.06 2.34 -2.97
C ARG A 834 -10.24 1.07 -2.81
N GLN A 835 -8.93 1.22 -2.87
CA GLN A 835 -8.01 0.14 -2.55
C GLN A 835 -7.96 -0.17 -1.04
N GLN A 836 -8.21 0.84 -0.21
CA GLN A 836 -8.18 0.74 1.26
C GLN A 836 -9.42 1.40 1.87
N ARG A 837 -9.82 0.95 3.06
CA ARG A 837 -10.94 1.50 3.83
C ARG A 837 -10.52 1.77 5.25
N THR A 838 -9.78 2.86 5.44
CA THR A 838 -9.34 3.30 6.76
C THR A 838 -10.38 4.23 7.35
N ARG A 839 -10.84 3.92 8.57
CA ARG A 839 -11.79 4.77 9.29
C ARG A 839 -11.32 5.03 10.70
N ILE A 840 -11.32 6.30 11.09
CA ILE A 840 -11.07 6.73 12.46
C ILE A 840 -12.42 6.96 13.12
N HIS A 841 -12.68 6.22 14.19
CA HIS A 841 -13.90 6.30 14.96
C HIS A 841 -13.57 6.76 16.38
N TRP A 842 -14.08 7.94 16.75
CA TRP A 842 -14.02 8.44 18.12
C TRP A 842 -14.96 7.63 19.03
N LEU A 843 -14.45 7.18 20.17
CA LEU A 843 -15.19 6.36 21.14
C LEU A 843 -16.04 7.20 22.08
N ASP A 844 -15.43 8.22 22.68
CA ASP A 844 -16.07 9.19 23.55
C ASP A 844 -15.71 10.60 23.06
N VAL A 845 -16.73 11.38 22.70
CA VAL A 845 -16.56 12.81 22.47
C VAL A 845 -16.93 13.51 23.77
N PRO A 846 -16.03 14.29 24.40
CA PRO A 846 -16.36 15.00 25.62
C PRO A 846 -17.58 15.91 25.38
N TYR A 847 -18.67 15.68 26.12
CA TYR A 847 -19.84 16.55 26.12
C TYR A 847 -20.14 17.01 27.54
N PHE A 848 -20.44 18.30 27.70
CA PHE A 848 -20.89 18.84 28.97
C PHE A 848 -22.30 18.31 29.27
N LYS A 849 -22.41 17.36 30.20
CA LYS A 849 -23.71 16.89 30.70
C LYS A 849 -24.42 18.06 31.38
N GLY A 850 -25.67 18.30 30.98
CA GLY A 850 -26.50 19.43 31.41
C GLY A 850 -26.78 19.46 32.91
N ASN A 851 -25.82 19.95 33.69
CA ASN A 851 -26.08 20.71 34.89
C ASN A 851 -25.71 22.15 34.56
N ASN A 852 -26.66 23.08 34.68
CA ASN A 852 -26.53 24.52 34.39
C ASN A 852 -25.54 25.27 35.30
N LYS A 853 -24.45 24.64 35.75
CA LYS A 853 -23.37 25.35 36.45
C LYS A 853 -22.33 25.76 35.42
N PRO A 854 -22.07 27.07 35.23
CA PRO A 854 -20.94 27.51 34.42
C PRO A 854 -19.66 26.90 34.99
N ILE A 855 -18.78 26.41 34.12
CA ILE A 855 -17.43 26.00 34.52
C ILE A 855 -16.77 27.27 35.05
N LEU A 856 -16.46 27.29 36.34
CA LEU A 856 -15.77 28.41 36.96
C LEU A 856 -14.41 28.57 36.27
N VAL A 857 -14.07 29.83 35.97
CA VAL A 857 -12.90 30.28 35.19
C VAL A 857 -11.53 29.78 35.73
N GLN A 858 -11.50 29.07 36.87
CA GLN A 858 -10.30 28.58 37.56
C GLN A 858 -10.04 27.06 37.44
N GLU A 859 -10.97 26.26 36.89
CA GLU A 859 -10.75 24.80 36.76
C GLU A 859 -10.09 24.45 35.41
N LYS A 860 -8.91 23.81 35.46
CA LYS A 860 -8.23 23.30 34.27
C LYS A 860 -9.05 22.15 33.66
N LEU A 861 -9.53 22.33 32.43
CA LEU A 861 -10.29 21.30 31.71
C LEU A 861 -9.35 20.19 31.22
N VAL A 862 -9.66 18.93 31.53
CA VAL A 862 -8.94 17.77 30.98
C VAL A 862 -9.80 17.10 29.92
N LEU A 863 -9.31 17.11 28.68
CA LEU A 863 -9.91 16.44 27.54
C LEU A 863 -9.28 15.06 27.38
N LYS A 864 -10.08 14.01 27.59
CA LYS A 864 -9.70 12.63 27.25
C LYS A 864 -10.26 12.29 25.88
N LEU A 865 -9.38 12.06 24.91
CA LEU A 865 -9.70 11.79 23.52
C LEU A 865 -9.30 10.35 23.19
N GLU A 866 -10.29 9.50 22.91
CA GLU A 866 -10.07 8.08 22.62
C GLU A 866 -10.73 7.70 21.29
N GLY A 867 -10.05 6.84 20.52
CA GLY A 867 -10.60 6.37 19.26
C GLY A 867 -9.99 5.05 18.78
N ILE A 868 -10.66 4.47 17.79
CA ILE A 868 -10.29 3.23 17.13
C ILE A 868 -10.04 3.50 15.64
N VAL A 869 -8.99 2.89 15.09
CA VAL A 869 -8.67 2.87 13.67
C VAL A 869 -9.10 1.54 13.08
N ARG A 870 -10.08 1.54 12.18
CA ARG A 870 -10.54 0.32 11.49
C ARG A 870 -9.98 0.30 10.07
N SER A 871 -9.32 -0.79 9.70
CA SER A 871 -9.02 -1.10 8.30
C SER A 871 -9.97 -2.18 7.80
N GLY A 872 -10.66 -1.93 6.71
CA GLY A 872 -11.62 -2.87 6.11
C GLY A 872 -10.98 -4.01 5.29
N TYR A 873 -9.67 -4.02 5.06
CA TYR A 873 -8.98 -5.04 4.24
C TYR A 873 -7.65 -5.49 4.87
N GLU A 874 -7.27 -6.75 4.66
CA GLU A 874 -6.05 -7.37 5.23
C GLU A 874 -4.75 -6.88 4.56
N ALA A 875 -4.80 -6.50 3.28
CA ALA A 875 -3.66 -5.99 2.52
C ALA A 875 -3.74 -4.46 2.39
N VAL A 876 -3.06 -3.77 3.31
CA VAL A 876 -3.06 -2.30 3.42
C VAL A 876 -1.84 -1.73 2.69
N SER A 877 -2.03 -0.77 1.77
CA SER A 877 -0.94 -0.13 1.04
C SER A 877 -0.22 0.97 1.84
N LYS A 878 -0.93 1.64 2.77
CA LYS A 878 -0.37 2.62 3.71
C LYS A 878 -0.77 2.30 5.14
N LYS A 879 0.20 2.14 6.04
CA LYS A 879 -0.08 1.86 7.46
C LYS A 879 -0.07 3.15 8.27
N LEU A 880 -1.01 3.29 9.18
CA LEU A 880 -1.03 4.39 10.14
C LEU A 880 -0.02 4.14 11.27
N LYS A 881 0.79 5.15 11.57
CA LYS A 881 1.79 5.15 12.65
C LYS A 881 1.29 5.91 13.87
N SER A 882 0.86 7.15 13.68
CA SER A 882 0.41 8.02 14.77
C SER A 882 -0.68 8.99 14.32
N ILE A 883 -1.30 9.65 15.29
CA ILE A 883 -2.32 10.69 15.09
C ILE A 883 -1.83 11.96 15.77
N GLU A 884 -1.77 13.06 15.02
CA GLU A 884 -1.55 14.41 15.52
C GLU A 884 -2.91 15.11 15.65
N MET A 885 -3.18 15.70 16.82
CA MET A 885 -4.40 16.45 17.08
C MET A 885 -4.02 17.89 17.40
N ILE A 886 -4.64 18.84 16.69
CA ILE A 886 -4.49 20.27 16.94
C ILE A 886 -5.78 20.74 17.60
N ILE A 887 -5.70 21.11 18.88
CA ILE A 887 -6.84 21.47 19.71
C ILE A 887 -6.82 22.98 19.93
N PHE A 888 -7.86 23.71 19.51
CA PHE A 888 -7.90 25.16 19.63
C PHE A 888 -9.29 25.68 19.96
N GLY A 889 -9.36 26.84 20.60
CA GLY A 889 -10.60 27.53 20.89
C GLY A 889 -11.04 28.45 19.74
N SER A 890 -12.35 28.60 19.51
CA SER A 890 -12.87 29.59 18.56
C SER A 890 -14.25 30.14 18.94
N ASN A 891 -14.56 31.33 18.44
CA ASN A 891 -15.87 31.97 18.56
C ASN A 891 -16.69 31.92 17.26
N ILE A 892 -16.07 31.47 16.17
CA ILE A 892 -16.67 31.34 14.85
C ILE A 892 -17.27 29.94 14.73
N ASP A 893 -18.53 29.84 14.31
CA ASP A 893 -19.07 28.56 13.88
C ASP A 893 -18.66 28.31 12.42
N PHE A 894 -17.66 27.44 12.23
CA PHE A 894 -17.15 27.05 10.91
C PHE A 894 -18.13 26.20 10.07
N PHE A 895 -19.23 25.70 10.65
CA PHE A 895 -20.10 24.67 10.04
C PHE A 895 -21.62 24.98 10.09
N GLU A 896 -22.11 26.03 10.77
CA GLU A 896 -23.56 26.32 10.93
C GLU A 896 -24.26 26.85 9.67
N LYS A 897 -23.54 27.43 8.69
CA LYS A 897 -24.13 28.21 7.58
C LYS A 897 -23.87 27.67 6.17
N SER A 898 -23.37 26.46 6.00
CA SER A 898 -22.89 26.02 4.68
C SER A 898 -23.86 25.09 3.93
N ASN A 899 -24.28 25.52 2.73
CA ASN A 899 -24.70 24.61 1.66
C ASN A 899 -23.63 23.52 1.45
N PRO A 900 -24.02 22.26 1.19
CA PRO A 900 -23.08 21.16 0.91
C PRO A 900 -22.11 21.44 -0.25
N GLU A 901 -22.43 22.41 -1.12
CA GLU A 901 -21.58 22.93 -2.20
C GLU A 901 -20.31 23.66 -1.72
N ASN A 902 -20.27 24.16 -0.48
CA ASN A 902 -19.10 24.87 0.10
C ASN A 902 -18.21 24.00 1.01
N SER A 903 -18.43 22.68 1.05
CA SER A 903 -17.69 21.78 1.95
C SER A 903 -16.18 21.89 1.75
N LEU A 904 -15.65 21.90 0.52
CA LEU A 904 -14.21 21.95 0.28
C LEU A 904 -13.59 23.22 0.87
N LEU A 905 -14.12 24.39 0.53
CA LEU A 905 -13.58 25.67 0.98
C LEU A 905 -13.68 25.85 2.50
N ASN A 906 -14.73 25.33 3.13
CA ASN A 906 -14.89 25.40 4.59
C ASN A 906 -13.91 24.47 5.32
N ASN A 907 -13.71 23.25 4.81
CA ASN A 907 -12.72 22.32 5.39
C ASN A 907 -11.30 22.87 5.19
N LEU A 908 -11.00 23.48 4.04
CA LEU A 908 -9.73 24.17 3.81
C LEU A 908 -9.53 25.31 4.82
N LYS A 909 -10.50 26.23 4.95
CA LYS A 909 -10.42 27.34 5.91
C LYS A 909 -10.22 26.85 7.35
N PHE A 910 -10.93 25.79 7.75
CA PHE A 910 -10.77 25.20 9.08
C PHE A 910 -9.37 24.64 9.29
N SER A 911 -8.85 23.90 8.30
CA SER A 911 -7.49 23.36 8.30
C SER A 911 -6.44 24.47 8.38
N ASP A 912 -6.57 25.53 7.59
CA ASP A 912 -5.63 26.67 7.56
C ASP A 912 -5.56 27.36 8.92
N VAL A 913 -6.72 27.59 9.54
CA VAL A 913 -6.80 28.15 10.89
C VAL A 913 -6.08 27.24 11.89
N ALA A 914 -6.33 25.93 11.84
CA ALA A 914 -5.68 24.97 12.73
C ALA A 914 -4.15 24.92 12.53
N LEU A 915 -3.68 24.90 11.29
CA LEU A 915 -2.25 24.88 10.96
C LEU A 915 -1.53 26.17 11.39
N ASN A 916 -2.17 27.32 11.19
CA ASN A 916 -1.65 28.59 11.70
C ASN A 916 -1.51 28.56 13.23
N TYR A 917 -2.55 28.12 13.95
CA TYR A 917 -2.49 27.96 15.41
C TYR A 917 -1.37 27.01 15.85
N ARG A 918 -1.14 25.92 15.12
CA ARG A 918 -0.01 25.01 15.35
C ARG A 918 1.33 25.72 15.17
N GLU A 919 1.53 26.47 14.08
CA GLU A 919 2.78 27.22 13.87
C GLU A 919 3.06 28.20 15.01
N PHE A 920 2.05 28.98 15.40
CA PHE A 920 2.16 29.90 16.54
C PHE A 920 2.51 29.16 17.84
N ALA A 921 1.90 28.01 18.11
CA ALA A 921 2.20 27.19 19.28
C ALA A 921 3.64 26.63 19.25
N THR A 922 4.13 26.21 18.09
CA THR A 922 5.50 25.66 17.95
C THR A 922 6.60 26.73 18.06
N LYS A 923 6.36 27.95 17.57
CA LYS A 923 7.32 29.06 17.65
C LYS A 923 7.43 29.66 19.06
N ASN A 924 6.40 29.50 19.89
CA ASN A 924 6.28 30.11 21.22
C ASN A 924 6.26 29.06 22.36
N ALA A 925 6.91 27.90 22.18
CA ALA A 925 6.86 26.77 23.12
C ALA A 925 7.33 27.13 24.55
N ASP A 926 8.21 28.13 24.69
CA ASP A 926 8.76 28.57 25.98
C ASP A 926 7.86 29.57 26.74
N SER A 927 6.79 30.08 26.11
CA SER A 927 5.84 31.02 26.73
C SER A 927 4.42 30.46 26.74
N LEU A 928 4.13 29.60 27.72
CA LEU A 928 2.80 28.97 27.95
C LEU A 928 1.62 29.96 28.11
N GLN A 929 1.87 31.27 28.20
CA GLN A 929 0.86 32.30 28.47
C GLN A 929 0.26 32.95 27.20
N THR A 930 0.75 32.66 25.99
CA THR A 930 0.31 33.33 24.74
C THR A 930 -0.20 32.41 23.62
N SER A 931 -0.03 31.09 23.71
CA SER A 931 -0.56 30.17 22.69
C SER A 931 -2.08 30.02 22.86
N SER A 932 -2.85 29.86 21.77
CA SER A 932 -4.32 29.67 21.78
C SER A 932 -4.73 28.26 21.32
N ALA A 933 -3.76 27.35 21.27
CA ALA A 933 -3.91 25.98 20.82
C ALA A 933 -2.94 25.02 21.51
N VAL A 934 -3.31 23.74 21.55
CA VAL A 934 -2.52 22.63 22.08
C VAL A 934 -2.35 21.59 20.98
N VAL A 935 -1.11 21.13 20.76
CA VAL A 935 -0.80 20.08 19.79
C VAL A 935 -0.39 18.83 20.56
N CYS A 936 -1.00 17.69 20.25
CA CYS A 936 -0.59 16.41 20.81
C CYS A 936 -0.42 15.37 19.70
N SER A 937 0.50 14.44 19.89
CA SER A 937 0.75 13.33 18.97
C SER A 937 0.71 12.03 19.75
N VAL A 938 -0.02 11.04 19.24
CA VAL A 938 -0.22 9.75 19.91
C VAL A 938 0.02 8.61 18.94
N GLU A 939 0.82 7.62 19.36
CA GLU A 939 1.04 6.40 18.61
C GLU A 939 -0.18 5.47 18.63
N ILE A 940 -0.49 4.89 17.47
CA ILE A 940 -1.61 3.94 17.36
C ILE A 940 -1.12 2.57 17.77
N ASN A 941 -1.80 1.99 18.74
CA ASN A 941 -1.45 0.71 19.33
C ASN A 941 -2.62 -0.25 19.17
N ASN A 942 -2.43 -1.35 18.43
CA ASN A 942 -3.47 -2.34 18.17
C ASN A 942 -4.80 -1.71 17.73
N ASN A 943 -4.73 -0.78 16.76
CA ASN A 943 -5.88 -0.05 16.24
C ASN A 943 -6.60 0.86 17.26
N PHE A 944 -6.00 1.14 18.42
CA PHE A 944 -6.53 2.05 19.45
C PHE A 944 -5.56 3.19 19.72
N PHE A 945 -6.10 4.36 20.07
CA PHE A 945 -5.31 5.51 20.52
C PHE A 945 -6.05 6.26 21.63
N THR A 946 -5.27 6.84 22.56
CA THR A 946 -5.78 7.64 23.67
C THR A 946 -4.86 8.84 23.93
N ALA A 947 -5.44 10.02 24.06
CA ALA A 947 -4.76 11.25 24.45
C ALA A 947 -5.45 11.85 25.67
N SER A 948 -4.70 12.30 26.66
CA SER A 948 -5.21 13.13 27.76
C SER A 948 -4.54 14.50 27.68
N VAL A 949 -5.33 15.53 27.38
CA VAL A 949 -4.83 16.88 27.12
C VAL A 949 -5.48 17.86 28.08
N ILE A 950 -4.68 18.71 28.71
CA ILE A 950 -5.17 19.82 29.53
C ILE A 950 -5.45 21.00 28.58
N PHE A 951 -6.70 21.45 28.54
CA PHE A 951 -7.10 22.63 27.77
C PHE A 951 -6.97 23.87 28.68
N PRO A 952 -6.04 24.80 28.38
CA PRO A 952 -5.66 25.87 29.30
C PRO A 952 -6.53 27.13 29.18
N PHE A 953 -7.51 27.18 28.28
CA PHE A 953 -8.27 28.39 27.94
C PHE A 953 -9.68 28.41 28.56
N PRO A 954 -10.21 29.60 28.94
CA PRO A 954 -11.56 29.73 29.45
C PRO A 954 -12.63 29.45 28.36
N LEU A 955 -13.75 28.85 28.76
CA LEU A 955 -14.91 28.53 27.93
C LEU A 955 -16.15 29.27 28.45
N GLY A 956 -16.95 29.86 27.55
CA GLY A 956 -18.20 30.54 27.93
C GLY A 956 -18.25 32.03 27.56
N LYS A 957 -18.96 32.84 28.36
CA LYS A 957 -19.28 34.26 28.05
C LYS A 957 -18.04 35.13 27.79
N ASP A 958 -16.98 34.91 28.56
CA ASP A 958 -15.73 35.69 28.51
C ASP A 958 -14.56 34.93 27.83
N GLY A 959 -14.85 33.77 27.20
CA GLY A 959 -13.85 32.87 26.61
C GLY A 959 -14.24 32.34 25.23
N PHE A 960 -13.77 31.14 24.87
CA PHE A 960 -14.12 30.51 23.60
C PHE A 960 -15.50 29.83 23.65
N ARG A 961 -16.26 29.90 22.54
CA ARG A 961 -17.56 29.22 22.39
C ARG A 961 -17.43 27.76 21.95
N PHE A 962 -16.40 27.44 21.18
CA PHE A 962 -16.15 26.13 20.62
C PHE A 962 -14.73 25.66 20.91
N ILE A 963 -14.58 24.39 21.29
CA ILE A 963 -13.30 23.67 21.23
C ILE A 963 -13.31 22.87 19.93
N ASN A 964 -12.29 23.08 19.11
CA ASN A 964 -12.09 22.39 17.85
C ASN A 964 -10.91 21.44 17.99
N VAL A 965 -11.03 20.23 17.44
CA VAL A 965 -9.96 19.25 17.34
C VAL A 965 -9.77 18.93 15.88
N HIS A 966 -8.71 19.46 15.28
CA HIS A 966 -8.31 19.11 13.92
C HIS A 966 -7.43 17.86 13.96
N THR A 967 -7.79 16.83 13.20
CA THR A 967 -7.13 15.52 13.25
C THR A 967 -6.30 15.27 12.01
N ARG A 968 -5.01 15.04 12.22
CA ARG A 968 -4.06 14.62 11.21
C ARG A 968 -3.50 13.25 11.56
N VAL A 969 -3.15 12.47 10.56
CA VAL A 969 -2.49 11.18 10.79
C VAL A 969 -1.17 11.11 10.06
N VAL A 970 -0.30 10.27 10.59
CA VAL A 970 1.03 10.04 10.09
C VAL A 970 1.11 8.60 9.62
N ASP A 971 1.53 8.39 8.39
CA ASP A 971 1.79 7.04 7.89
C ASP A 971 3.18 6.50 8.29
N ASP A 972 3.46 5.27 7.87
CA ASP A 972 4.73 4.60 8.07
C ASP A 972 5.91 5.25 7.32
N GLN A 973 5.63 6.06 6.30
CA GLN A 973 6.61 6.88 5.57
C GLN A 973 6.77 8.29 6.18
N SER A 974 6.10 8.56 7.31
CA SER A 974 6.08 9.87 7.97
C SER A 974 5.46 11.00 7.14
N VAL A 975 4.60 10.67 6.18
CA VAL A 975 3.75 11.64 5.48
C VAL A 975 2.55 11.99 6.34
N MET A 976 2.23 13.28 6.41
CA MET A 976 1.11 13.82 7.18
C MET A 976 -0.13 13.94 6.31
N TRP A 977 -1.27 13.46 6.81
CA TRP A 977 -2.56 13.47 6.11
C TRP A 977 -3.63 14.17 6.96
N THR A 978 -4.43 15.04 6.35
CA THR A 978 -5.48 15.86 6.97
C THR A 978 -6.87 15.22 6.80
N ILE A 979 -7.10 14.06 7.41
CA ILE A 979 -8.17 13.14 6.95
C ILE A 979 -9.55 13.45 7.56
N GLY A 980 -9.61 14.18 8.69
CA GLY A 980 -10.83 14.27 9.49
C GLY A 980 -11.31 12.89 10.00
N PRO A 981 -12.29 12.81 10.90
CA PRO A 981 -13.25 13.85 11.22
C PRO A 981 -12.76 14.77 12.33
N ASP A 982 -12.81 16.07 12.06
CA ASP A 982 -12.56 17.07 13.08
C ASP A 982 -13.70 17.06 14.10
N LEU A 983 -13.34 17.09 15.38
CA LEU A 983 -14.30 17.16 16.47
C LEU A 983 -14.57 18.62 16.82
N ARG A 984 -15.82 18.89 17.18
CA ARG A 984 -16.23 20.17 17.73
C ARG A 984 -17.03 19.94 19.00
N ILE A 985 -16.64 20.62 20.07
CA ILE A 985 -17.29 20.59 21.37
C ILE A 985 -17.80 22.01 21.65
N THR A 986 -19.10 22.15 21.85
CA THR A 986 -19.75 23.43 22.13
C THR A 986 -19.79 23.68 23.64
N ALA A 987 -19.46 24.89 24.07
CA ALA A 987 -19.63 25.31 25.46
C ALA A 987 -21.13 25.37 25.84
N PRO A 988 -21.50 25.10 27.11
CA PRO A 988 -22.89 25.23 27.56
C PRO A 988 -23.37 26.69 27.45
N LEU A 989 -24.52 26.90 26.82
CA LEU A 989 -25.16 28.22 26.69
C LEU A 989 -25.77 28.66 28.03
N VAL A 990 -25.48 29.89 28.45
CA VAL A 990 -26.22 30.55 29.54
C VAL A 990 -27.51 31.08 28.94
N ASN A 991 -28.63 30.36 29.11
CA ASN A 991 -29.94 30.95 28.81
C ASN A 991 -30.21 32.08 29.82
N ASN A 992 -30.60 33.24 29.30
CA ASN A 992 -31.06 34.38 30.09
C ASN A 992 -32.27 33.95 30.94
N ILE A 993 -32.09 33.79 32.24
CA ILE A 993 -33.17 33.88 33.22
C ILE A 993 -33.42 35.38 33.44
N GLN A 994 -34.02 36.05 32.47
CA GLN A 994 -34.68 37.35 32.65
C GLN A 994 -35.73 37.50 31.55
N GLN A 995 -36.94 37.04 31.84
CA GLN A 995 -38.24 37.58 31.41
C GLN A 995 -39.29 36.51 31.66
N TYR A 996 -39.87 36.53 32.86
CA TYR A 996 -41.28 36.27 33.17
C TYR A 996 -41.38 36.40 34.71
N ASP A 997 -41.44 37.65 35.17
CA ASP A 997 -42.39 38.04 36.21
C ASP A 997 -43.60 38.64 35.49
#